data_AF-A0A954MB97-F1
#
_entry.id   AF-A0A954MB97-F1
#
_cell.length_a   1.000
_cell.length_b   1.000
_cell.length_c   1.000
_cell.angle_alpha   90.00
_cell.angle_beta   90.00
_cell.angle_gamma   90.00
#
_symmetry.space_group_name_H-M   'P 1'
#
loop_
_entity.id
_entity.type
_entity.pdbx_description
1 polymer ?
#
loop_
_entity_poly.entity_id
_entity_poly.type
_entity_poly.pdbx_seq_one_letter_code
_entity_poly.pdbx_strand_id
1 'polypeptide(L)'
;MNFDLFLQGLETQGPDACTELMGCLERPEELPELATMIEEGADPQFAGYVDVQTRTLLFAMLLKSMGVDEGYGEVIDDLQEAYFPSYPPASPITDSFCYLASLLDYRLGPDQTTMGQMVLRIQQAIGVSGEELRRFERFQQARLGIFETISIESDRLKVRELVSDRTLLVHPPTEYLGTPGDLRFVRLAPPIDDSSDYYTELTTPYILQGISAERWTQYLRRLMPEIVVESDGAESTDLEERLAAAFRRNARLWMDFIGDGYLTYETEAIFLTGIPDDADSLPCIWSPPADDATVSIPLTPAQRKAAVEVMPDLEDRLALAKTTTQTISLPYEVWESLEEDARAQIMFSGRAATRLRNLSNAVREALDRVEHWETSGTSAEASKAVGIPGSQLETVYRLHISLDGSDPLIWRRIEVPDLDFADLHLVVQRAMGWEDCHLHEFIVGRRRFSPPNEYADAWGDGPEDSEDISVSDVAKTRKRKNVSFKYIYDFGDSWAHAITIETTGEPDPAAIYPRCLDGAGKCPPEDCGGIWGYSELLDAISEPSGSEVQERLEWFGGEFDPMEFDVTECTSAMRSLFENTSPAFQPEDFDIHAELFDEHNELNVEFFEWWRDQLSEKFETSPEFDQLPDGEYGIVHIFTDLCVSYLGESPVQLSKAELEQVLFELVPRKVMLAPADSGRTISELKAFFCFLHREFDLKDAGRLAECLDQAAERRFAKELGNSSNFGMGKSFLMAGRDAGFDMTSKSGIDAFVESPFNRLPPGTFSLPQDDPDEMGIAEPVVETIRRAEPRVGRNDLCPCGSGKKYKKCCLKEDKGSQL
;
A
#
# COMPACT_ATOMS: atom_id res chain seq x y z
N MET A 1 6.25 24.34 18.54
CA MET A 1 6.12 24.91 19.89
C MET A 1 6.60 23.85 20.89
N ASN A 2 7.29 24.22 21.98
CA ASN A 2 7.82 23.22 22.93
C ASN A 2 6.65 22.65 23.78
N PHE A 3 6.57 21.33 23.95
CA PHE A 3 5.44 20.69 24.64
C PHE A 3 5.27 21.17 26.08
N ASP A 4 6.36 21.39 26.83
CA ASP A 4 6.29 21.90 28.19
C ASP A 4 5.72 23.33 28.26
N LEU A 5 6.01 24.17 27.26
CA LEU A 5 5.43 25.51 27.17
C LEU A 5 3.94 25.46 26.83
N PHE A 6 3.54 24.52 25.96
CA PHE A 6 2.14 24.25 25.67
C PHE A 6 1.39 23.78 26.93
N LEU A 7 1.98 22.83 27.68
CA LEU A 7 1.42 22.30 28.91
C LEU A 7 1.27 23.37 30.01
N GLN A 8 2.30 24.22 30.19
CA GLN A 8 2.21 25.37 31.10
C GLN A 8 1.13 26.38 30.67
N GLY A 9 0.92 26.56 29.37
CA GLY A 9 -0.17 27.36 28.83
C GLY A 9 -1.53 26.83 29.24
N LEU A 10 -1.74 25.52 29.14
CA LEU A 10 -2.96 24.84 29.58
C LEU A 10 -3.22 25.04 31.08
N GLU A 11 -2.20 24.82 31.91
CA GLU A 11 -2.29 24.95 33.37
C GLU A 11 -2.60 26.40 33.82
N THR A 12 -2.16 27.41 33.05
CA THR A 12 -2.31 28.82 33.41
C THR A 12 -3.62 29.47 32.94
N GLN A 13 -4.23 28.98 31.87
CA GLN A 13 -5.48 29.53 31.32
C GLN A 13 -6.74 29.08 32.06
N GLY A 14 -6.65 28.05 32.91
CA GLY A 14 -7.76 27.58 33.75
C GLY A 14 -8.82 26.75 32.98
N PRO A 15 -9.95 26.41 33.63
CA PRO A 15 -10.92 25.43 33.13
C PRO A 15 -11.56 25.78 31.78
N ASP A 16 -11.60 27.06 31.41
CA ASP A 16 -12.27 27.53 30.19
C ASP A 16 -11.46 27.18 28.92
N ALA A 17 -10.13 27.30 28.96
CA ALA A 17 -9.25 26.84 27.87
C ALA A 17 -9.20 25.30 27.77
N CYS A 18 -9.38 24.62 28.90
CA CYS A 18 -9.56 23.16 28.92
C CYS A 18 -10.89 22.76 28.25
N THR A 19 -11.96 23.55 28.43
CA THR A 19 -13.27 23.31 27.81
C THR A 19 -13.22 23.54 26.29
N GLU A 20 -12.43 24.52 25.84
CA GLU A 20 -12.21 24.81 24.42
C GLU A 20 -11.37 23.70 23.74
N LEU A 21 -10.29 23.22 24.39
CA LEU A 21 -9.56 22.04 23.90
C LEU A 21 -10.41 20.75 23.91
N MET A 22 -11.24 20.56 24.95
CA MET A 22 -12.20 19.45 25.01
C MET A 22 -13.27 19.56 23.91
N GLY A 23 -13.68 20.77 23.54
CA GLY A 23 -14.57 21.02 22.40
C GLY A 23 -13.91 20.85 21.04
N CYS A 24 -12.58 20.98 20.94
CA CYS A 24 -11.82 20.63 19.74
C CYS A 24 -11.56 19.12 19.58
N LEU A 25 -11.85 18.32 20.62
CA LEU A 25 -11.78 16.87 20.60
C LEU A 25 -13.18 16.29 20.39
N GLU A 26 -13.87 16.77 19.37
CA GLU A 26 -15.06 16.08 18.89
C GLU A 26 -14.61 14.67 18.49
N ARG A 27 -15.14 13.67 19.20
CA ARG A 27 -15.04 12.28 18.79
C ARG A 27 -15.75 12.20 17.43
N PRO A 28 -15.08 11.78 16.35
CA PRO A 28 -15.75 11.58 15.07
C PRO A 28 -16.99 10.70 15.28
N GLU A 29 -18.12 11.06 14.67
CA GLU A 29 -19.39 10.32 14.85
C GLU A 29 -19.27 8.85 14.43
N GLU A 30 -18.32 8.53 13.54
CA GLU A 30 -18.01 7.17 13.05
C GLU A 30 -17.34 6.26 14.10
N LEU A 31 -16.80 6.81 15.20
CA LEU A 31 -16.10 6.02 16.21
C LEU A 31 -17.06 5.61 17.34
N PRO A 32 -17.44 4.32 17.44
CA PRO A 32 -18.52 3.88 18.32
C PRO A 32 -18.22 4.24 19.76
N GLU A 33 -19.19 4.83 20.47
CA GLU A 33 -19.01 5.17 21.89
C GLU A 33 -18.70 3.90 22.70
N LEU A 34 -17.96 4.05 23.80
CA LEU A 34 -17.70 2.96 24.74
C LEU A 34 -18.99 2.23 25.14
N ALA A 35 -20.08 2.97 25.35
CA ALA A 35 -21.38 2.39 25.66
C ALA A 35 -21.92 1.54 24.51
N THR A 36 -21.85 2.05 23.28
CA THR A 36 -22.29 1.36 22.06
C THR A 36 -21.53 0.07 21.83
N MET A 37 -20.19 0.08 21.91
CA MET A 37 -19.38 -1.13 21.75
C MET A 37 -19.77 -2.21 22.76
N ILE A 38 -20.01 -1.83 24.02
CA ILE A 38 -20.42 -2.76 25.08
C ILE A 38 -21.84 -3.30 24.81
N GLU A 39 -22.76 -2.45 24.33
CA GLU A 39 -24.12 -2.85 23.95
C GLU A 39 -24.13 -3.82 22.76
N GLU A 40 -23.19 -3.67 21.83
CA GLU A 40 -22.98 -4.54 20.67
C GLU A 40 -22.25 -5.85 21.01
N GLY A 41 -21.85 -6.02 22.28
CA GLY A 41 -21.30 -7.27 22.79
C GLY A 41 -19.78 -7.33 22.86
N ALA A 42 -19.07 -6.21 22.62
CA ALA A 42 -17.65 -6.13 22.88
C ALA A 42 -17.34 -6.30 24.37
N ASP A 43 -16.18 -6.89 24.67
CA ASP A 43 -15.72 -7.00 26.04
C ASP A 43 -15.50 -5.61 26.66
N PRO A 44 -16.01 -5.34 27.88
CA PRO A 44 -15.93 -4.02 28.48
C PRO A 44 -14.51 -3.49 28.69
N GLN A 45 -13.53 -4.37 28.95
CA GLN A 45 -12.14 -3.94 29.10
C GLN A 45 -11.52 -3.62 27.73
N PHE A 46 -11.77 -4.46 26.73
CA PHE A 46 -11.33 -4.21 25.36
C PHE A 46 -11.90 -2.89 24.81
N ALA A 47 -13.21 -2.71 24.88
CA ALA A 47 -13.87 -1.47 24.45
C ALA A 47 -13.31 -0.24 25.19
N GLY A 48 -13.02 -0.37 26.49
CA GLY A 48 -12.40 0.69 27.27
C GLY A 48 -10.99 1.05 26.82
N TYR A 49 -10.20 0.08 26.36
CA TYR A 49 -8.86 0.34 25.81
C TYR A 49 -8.91 0.92 24.40
N VAL A 50 -9.83 0.46 23.55
CA VAL A 50 -10.09 1.05 22.23
C VAL A 50 -10.47 2.52 22.37
N ASP A 51 -11.35 2.87 23.32
CA ASP A 51 -11.71 4.26 23.62
C ASP A 51 -10.48 5.13 23.95
N VAL A 52 -9.61 4.64 24.83
CA VAL A 52 -8.38 5.37 25.23
C VAL A 52 -7.40 5.48 24.06
N GLN A 53 -7.22 4.42 23.28
CA GLN A 53 -6.36 4.42 22.10
C GLN A 53 -6.84 5.45 21.08
N THR A 54 -8.12 5.42 20.73
CA THR A 54 -8.75 6.34 19.78
C THR A 54 -8.57 7.79 20.22
N ARG A 55 -8.87 8.09 21.50
CA ARG A 55 -8.64 9.43 22.04
C ARG A 55 -7.18 9.83 21.95
N THR A 56 -6.26 8.95 22.30
CA THR A 56 -4.81 9.21 22.22
C THR A 56 -4.38 9.52 20.78
N LEU A 57 -4.91 8.81 19.79
CA LEU A 57 -4.64 9.05 18.37
C LEU A 57 -5.17 10.42 17.91
N LEU A 58 -6.40 10.78 18.28
CA LEU A 58 -6.98 12.09 17.97
C LEU A 58 -6.16 13.23 18.57
N PHE A 59 -5.71 13.08 19.82
CA PHE A 59 -4.79 14.04 20.43
C PHE A 59 -3.46 14.11 19.68
N ALA A 60 -2.90 12.99 19.24
CA ALA A 60 -1.67 12.98 18.47
C ALA A 60 -1.81 13.78 17.16
N MET A 61 -2.94 13.63 16.47
CA MET A 61 -3.26 14.40 15.25
C MET A 61 -3.42 15.89 15.54
N LEU A 62 -4.09 16.25 16.64
CA LEU A 62 -4.23 17.64 17.09
C LEU A 62 -2.87 18.26 17.43
N LEU A 63 -2.00 17.53 18.15
CA LEU A 63 -0.67 18.01 18.49
C LEU A 63 0.19 18.20 17.22
N LYS A 64 0.04 17.33 16.21
CA LYS A 64 0.69 17.46 14.90
C LYS A 64 0.22 18.72 14.19
N SER A 65 -1.08 18.98 14.13
CA SER A 65 -1.63 20.18 13.46
C SER A 65 -1.21 21.48 14.15
N MET A 66 -0.99 21.45 15.47
CA MET A 66 -0.50 22.57 16.28
C MET A 66 1.03 22.69 16.30
N GLY A 67 1.78 21.75 15.71
CA GLY A 67 3.24 21.71 15.69
C GLY A 67 3.86 21.57 17.08
N VAL A 68 3.26 20.78 17.96
CA VAL A 68 3.70 20.46 19.34
C VAL A 68 3.86 18.95 19.58
N ASP A 69 3.98 18.19 18.51
CA ASP A 69 4.03 16.72 18.49
C ASP A 69 5.42 16.14 18.75
N GLU A 70 6.43 16.98 19.00
CA GLU A 70 7.80 16.60 19.35
C GLU A 70 8.48 15.56 18.44
N GLY A 71 8.14 15.59 17.15
CA GLY A 71 8.71 14.68 16.14
C GLY A 71 7.89 13.41 15.91
N TYR A 72 6.69 13.31 16.49
CA TYR A 72 5.76 12.21 16.21
C TYR A 72 5.37 12.13 14.74
N GLY A 73 5.19 13.28 14.07
CA GLY A 73 4.94 13.31 12.63
C GLY A 73 6.02 12.60 11.83
N GLU A 74 7.29 12.83 12.15
CA GLU A 74 8.43 12.16 11.50
C GLU A 74 8.43 10.65 11.77
N VAL A 75 8.10 10.23 12.99
CA VAL A 75 7.97 8.80 13.35
C VAL A 75 6.87 8.13 12.55
N ILE A 76 5.71 8.77 12.41
CA ILE A 76 4.62 8.24 11.59
C ILE A 76 5.08 8.18 10.14
N ASP A 77 5.56 9.27 9.56
CA ASP A 77 5.98 9.31 8.16
C ASP A 77 7.07 8.25 7.87
N ASP A 78 8.02 8.02 8.78
CA ASP A 78 9.03 6.94 8.70
C ASP A 78 8.40 5.55 8.75
N LEU A 79 7.39 5.33 9.61
CA LEU A 79 6.65 4.08 9.67
C LEU A 79 5.80 3.86 8.41
N GLN A 80 5.25 4.92 7.82
CA GLN A 80 4.55 4.82 6.55
C GLN A 80 5.53 4.50 5.41
N GLU A 81 6.65 5.20 5.30
CA GLU A 81 7.65 4.93 4.28
C GLU A 81 8.24 3.51 4.40
N ALA A 82 8.47 3.03 5.63
CA ALA A 82 9.12 1.75 5.88
C ALA A 82 8.17 0.55 5.87
N TYR A 83 6.91 0.72 6.31
CA TYR A 83 6.04 -0.39 6.66
C TYR A 83 4.55 -0.18 6.36
N PHE A 84 4.11 0.94 5.75
CA PHE A 84 2.68 1.29 5.78
C PHE A 84 1.82 0.10 5.37
N PRO A 85 0.91 -0.33 6.26
CA PRO A 85 0.29 -1.62 6.15
C PRO A 85 -0.66 -1.65 4.96
N SER A 86 -0.48 -2.66 4.14
CA SER A 86 -1.54 -3.25 3.35
C SER A 86 -1.76 -4.63 3.96
N TYR A 87 -3.02 -5.06 4.08
CA TYR A 87 -3.37 -6.32 4.74
C TYR A 87 -2.46 -7.47 4.24
N PRO A 88 -2.06 -8.44 5.10
CA PRO A 88 -1.28 -9.58 4.63
C PRO A 88 -1.96 -10.19 3.39
N PRO A 89 -1.20 -10.49 2.32
CA PRO A 89 0.25 -10.69 2.28
C PRO A 89 1.08 -9.42 1.99
N ALA A 90 0.47 -8.25 1.81
CA ALA A 90 1.17 -7.07 1.33
C ALA A 90 2.03 -6.39 2.42
N SER A 91 1.64 -6.50 3.69
CA SER A 91 2.50 -6.27 4.87
C SER A 91 2.15 -7.24 6.00
N PRO A 92 3.14 -7.94 6.59
CA PRO A 92 2.90 -8.78 7.77
C PRO A 92 2.75 -7.96 9.06
N ILE A 93 2.99 -6.64 9.02
CA ILE A 93 2.80 -5.73 10.15
C ILE A 93 1.37 -5.19 10.08
N THR A 94 0.56 -5.48 11.09
CA THR A 94 -0.83 -5.00 11.18
C THR A 94 -0.93 -3.55 11.63
N ASP A 95 -2.02 -2.87 11.24
CA ASP A 95 -2.40 -1.53 11.70
C ASP A 95 -2.40 -1.44 13.23
N SER A 96 -3.03 -2.42 13.90
CA SER A 96 -3.09 -2.48 15.36
C SER A 96 -1.70 -2.50 15.99
N PHE A 97 -0.75 -3.25 15.41
CA PHE A 97 0.62 -3.28 15.88
C PHE A 97 1.34 -1.94 15.61
N CYS A 98 1.24 -1.42 14.39
CA CYS A 98 1.93 -0.22 13.95
C CYS A 98 1.49 1.03 14.74
N TYR A 99 0.18 1.24 14.90
CA TYR A 99 -0.37 2.36 15.66
C TYR A 99 -0.05 2.26 17.16
N LEU A 100 -0.18 1.08 17.77
CA LEU A 100 0.16 0.94 19.19
C LEU A 100 1.67 1.11 19.43
N ALA A 101 2.52 0.69 18.50
CA ALA A 101 3.95 0.95 18.57
C ALA A 101 4.24 2.46 18.52
N SER A 102 3.65 3.20 17.56
CA SER A 102 3.86 4.65 17.42
C SER A 102 3.41 5.43 18.65
N LEU A 103 2.32 5.00 19.30
CA LEU A 103 1.78 5.67 20.48
C LEU A 103 2.53 5.36 21.78
N LEU A 104 2.97 4.10 21.98
CA LEU A 104 3.44 3.60 23.27
C LEU A 104 4.93 3.27 23.34
N ASP A 105 5.62 3.15 22.19
CA ASP A 105 7.00 2.67 22.17
C ASP A 105 8.02 3.68 21.63
N TYR A 106 7.64 4.45 20.61
CA TYR A 106 8.54 5.46 20.03
C TYR A 106 8.71 6.65 20.98
N ARG A 107 9.98 6.99 21.24
CA ARG A 107 10.37 8.08 22.14
C ARG A 107 10.60 9.36 21.35
N LEU A 108 9.86 10.38 21.73
CA LEU A 108 9.77 11.68 21.10
C LEU A 108 10.57 12.70 21.90
N GLY A 109 10.98 13.77 21.21
CA GLY A 109 11.64 14.90 21.85
C GLY A 109 12.92 14.60 22.67
N PRO A 110 13.47 15.62 23.33
CA PRO A 110 14.66 15.50 24.17
C PRO A 110 14.42 14.77 25.49
N ASP A 111 13.18 14.77 26.00
CA ASP A 111 12.80 14.10 27.24
C ASP A 111 12.48 12.61 27.05
N GLN A 112 12.47 12.16 25.79
CA GLN A 112 12.26 10.77 25.39
C GLN A 112 10.90 10.22 25.86
N THR A 113 9.88 11.08 25.88
CA THR A 113 8.50 10.71 26.20
C THR A 113 7.79 10.07 25.02
N THR A 114 6.77 9.26 25.28
CA THR A 114 5.93 8.68 24.22
C THR A 114 4.71 9.58 23.95
N MET A 115 4.07 9.44 22.78
CA MET A 115 2.83 10.16 22.49
C MET A 115 1.76 9.87 23.55
N GLY A 116 1.62 8.62 23.98
CA GLY A 116 0.72 8.25 25.07
C GLY A 116 1.00 8.98 26.38
N GLN A 117 2.28 9.18 26.74
CA GLN A 117 2.67 9.92 27.95
C GLN A 117 2.39 11.42 27.82
N MET A 118 2.60 11.99 26.63
CA MET A 118 2.23 13.38 26.34
C MET A 118 0.72 13.58 26.53
N VAL A 119 -0.09 12.70 25.95
CA VAL A 119 -1.55 12.76 26.11
C VAL A 119 -1.96 12.59 27.57
N LEU A 120 -1.37 11.65 28.32
CA LEU A 120 -1.64 11.50 29.76
C LEU A 120 -1.33 12.79 30.55
N ARG A 121 -0.21 13.47 30.24
CA ARG A 121 0.14 14.75 30.88
C ARG A 121 -0.87 15.85 30.52
N ILE A 122 -1.37 15.87 29.28
CA ILE A 122 -2.46 16.78 28.88
C ILE A 122 -3.72 16.48 29.68
N GLN A 123 -4.14 15.20 29.78
CA GLN A 123 -5.31 14.78 30.56
C GLN A 123 -5.21 15.27 32.03
N GLN A 124 -4.02 15.16 32.63
CA GLN A 124 -3.77 15.67 33.98
C GLN A 124 -3.86 17.19 34.06
N ALA A 125 -3.25 17.91 33.11
CA ALA A 125 -3.26 19.37 33.07
C ALA A 125 -4.67 19.94 32.88
N ILE A 126 -5.53 19.26 32.11
CA ILE A 126 -6.92 19.66 31.91
C ILE A 126 -7.87 19.20 33.04
N GLY A 127 -7.34 18.56 34.09
CA GLY A 127 -8.08 18.20 35.29
C GLY A 127 -8.91 16.91 35.17
N VAL A 128 -8.68 16.07 34.16
CA VAL A 128 -9.23 14.71 34.14
C VAL A 128 -8.69 13.96 35.36
N SER A 129 -9.59 13.29 36.09
CA SER A 129 -9.26 12.65 37.36
C SER A 129 -10.16 11.44 37.60
N GLY A 130 -9.87 10.68 38.65
CA GLY A 130 -10.67 9.51 39.01
C GLY A 130 -10.44 8.34 38.05
N GLU A 131 -11.50 7.59 37.75
CA GLU A 131 -11.41 6.39 36.89
C GLU A 131 -10.97 6.71 35.47
N GLU A 132 -11.40 7.84 34.92
CA GLU A 132 -11.06 8.19 33.53
C GLU A 132 -9.55 8.37 33.35
N LEU A 133 -8.90 9.11 34.25
CA LEU A 133 -7.44 9.27 34.22
C LEU A 133 -6.73 7.93 34.44
N ARG A 134 -7.25 7.08 35.33
CA ARG A 134 -6.68 5.75 35.59
C ARG A 134 -6.65 4.87 34.34
N ARG A 135 -7.62 4.99 33.42
CA ARG A 135 -7.61 4.24 32.16
C ARG A 135 -6.43 4.64 31.27
N PHE A 136 -6.15 5.94 31.15
CA PHE A 136 -4.95 6.43 30.45
C PHE A 136 -3.66 5.97 31.13
N GLU A 137 -3.58 6.01 32.46
CA GLU A 137 -2.43 5.51 33.23
C GLU A 137 -2.19 4.01 32.99
N ARG A 138 -3.26 3.21 32.90
CA ARG A 138 -3.19 1.76 32.62
C ARG A 138 -2.87 1.48 31.15
N PHE A 139 -3.34 2.30 30.22
CA PHE A 139 -2.97 2.18 28.80
C PHE A 139 -1.47 2.37 28.59
N GLN A 140 -0.82 3.27 29.34
CA GLN A 140 0.65 3.43 29.29
C GLN A 140 1.42 2.18 29.76
N GLN A 141 0.77 1.26 30.47
CA GLN A 141 1.35 0.00 30.94
C GLN A 141 1.16 -1.13 29.92
N ALA A 142 0.39 -0.91 28.83
CA ALA A 142 0.21 -1.89 27.78
C ALA A 142 1.52 -2.13 27.03
N ARG A 143 1.97 -3.39 26.98
CA ARG A 143 3.31 -3.73 26.49
C ARG A 143 3.34 -5.03 25.71
N LEU A 144 4.33 -5.11 24.82
CA LEU A 144 4.64 -6.34 24.11
C LEU A 144 5.18 -7.41 25.07
N GLY A 145 4.95 -8.67 24.70
CA GLY A 145 5.48 -9.83 25.40
C GLY A 145 5.29 -11.10 24.59
N ILE A 146 5.99 -12.15 24.98
CA ILE A 146 5.81 -13.51 24.45
C ILE A 146 5.21 -14.38 25.56
N PHE A 147 4.07 -14.98 25.25
CA PHE A 147 3.25 -15.72 26.20
C PHE A 147 2.98 -17.13 25.68
N GLU A 148 3.11 -18.14 26.52
CA GLU A 148 2.71 -19.51 26.20
C GLU A 148 1.25 -19.73 26.63
N THR A 149 0.40 -20.21 25.73
CA THR A 149 -0.97 -20.61 26.09
C THR A 149 -0.94 -21.88 26.95
N ILE A 150 -1.41 -21.80 28.19
CA ILE A 150 -1.49 -22.95 29.11
C ILE A 150 -2.82 -23.68 28.94
N SER A 151 -3.92 -22.94 28.89
CA SER A 151 -5.26 -23.48 28.72
C SER A 151 -6.23 -22.43 28.19
N ILE A 152 -7.30 -22.91 27.55
CA ILE A 152 -8.42 -22.09 27.08
C ILE A 152 -9.56 -22.30 28.07
N GLU A 153 -10.02 -21.21 28.69
CA GLU A 153 -11.07 -21.19 29.70
C GLU A 153 -12.29 -20.43 29.17
N SER A 154 -13.22 -21.15 28.53
CA SER A 154 -14.39 -20.59 27.84
C SER A 154 -14.02 -19.58 26.74
N ASP A 155 -14.01 -18.29 27.05
CA ASP A 155 -13.74 -17.13 26.20
C ASP A 155 -12.49 -16.34 26.67
N ARG A 156 -11.64 -16.98 27.49
CA ARG A 156 -10.40 -16.43 28.02
C ARG A 156 -9.26 -17.41 27.84
N LEU A 157 -8.05 -16.87 27.78
CA LEU A 157 -6.81 -17.62 27.70
C LEU A 157 -6.09 -17.53 29.03
N LYS A 158 -5.66 -18.67 29.56
CA LYS A 158 -4.66 -18.70 30.61
C LYS A 158 -3.30 -18.82 29.96
N VAL A 159 -2.48 -17.80 30.10
CA VAL A 159 -1.17 -17.72 29.45
C VAL A 159 -0.05 -17.58 30.49
N ARG A 160 1.14 -18.04 30.15
CA ARG A 160 2.35 -17.91 30.97
C ARG A 160 3.36 -17.03 30.25
N GLU A 161 3.78 -15.94 30.88
CA GLU A 161 4.78 -15.05 30.29
C GLU A 161 6.18 -15.68 30.34
N LEU A 162 6.87 -15.74 29.20
CA LEU A 162 8.16 -16.43 29.11
C LEU A 162 9.30 -15.79 29.91
N VAL A 163 9.22 -14.48 30.21
CA VAL A 163 10.26 -13.75 30.95
C VAL A 163 10.05 -13.85 32.45
N SER A 164 8.84 -13.54 32.94
CA SER A 164 8.53 -13.47 34.37
C SER A 164 8.03 -14.79 34.96
N ASP A 165 7.65 -15.76 34.12
CA ASP A 165 6.97 -17.00 34.48
C ASP A 165 5.60 -16.80 35.16
N ARG A 166 5.06 -15.56 35.14
CA ARG A 166 3.73 -15.26 35.67
C ARG A 166 2.66 -15.88 34.79
N THR A 167 1.65 -16.44 35.44
CA THR A 167 0.44 -16.91 34.77
C THR A 167 -0.62 -15.82 34.85
N LEU A 168 -1.17 -15.43 33.70
CA LEU A 168 -2.15 -14.38 33.53
C LEU A 168 -3.43 -14.96 32.91
N LEU A 169 -4.57 -14.40 33.27
CA LEU A 169 -5.83 -14.61 32.55
C LEU A 169 -5.97 -13.47 31.54
N VAL A 170 -6.25 -13.79 30.28
CA VAL A 170 -6.22 -12.86 29.15
C VAL A 170 -7.49 -12.98 28.34
N HIS A 171 -8.05 -11.85 27.91
CA HIS A 171 -9.08 -11.76 26.90
C HIS A 171 -8.46 -11.49 25.52
N PRO A 172 -8.55 -12.45 24.58
CA PRO A 172 -8.25 -12.19 23.18
C PRO A 172 -9.46 -11.52 22.51
N PRO A 173 -9.32 -10.37 21.85
CA PRO A 173 -10.42 -9.74 21.12
C PRO A 173 -10.69 -10.41 19.76
N THR A 174 -9.73 -11.18 19.24
CA THR A 174 -9.88 -11.97 18.02
C THR A 174 -10.52 -13.32 18.32
N GLU A 175 -11.14 -13.94 17.32
CA GLU A 175 -11.68 -15.31 17.47
C GLU A 175 -10.55 -16.37 17.54
N TYR A 176 -9.29 -15.97 17.34
CA TYR A 176 -8.13 -16.85 17.39
C TYR A 176 -7.70 -17.20 18.83
N LEU A 177 -8.22 -18.31 19.35
CA LEU A 177 -7.82 -18.82 20.67
C LEU A 177 -6.49 -19.62 20.62
N GLY A 178 -6.11 -20.14 19.45
CA GLY A 178 -4.96 -21.02 19.27
C GLY A 178 -5.10 -22.36 20.02
N THR A 179 -3.98 -22.98 20.33
CA THR A 179 -3.89 -24.26 21.05
C THR A 179 -3.00 -24.15 22.28
N PRO A 180 -3.26 -24.94 23.35
CA PRO A 180 -2.33 -25.02 24.48
C PRO A 180 -0.92 -25.43 24.03
N GLY A 181 0.07 -24.62 24.40
CA GLY A 181 1.47 -24.74 23.98
C GLY A 181 1.90 -23.68 22.95
N ASP A 182 0.96 -22.99 22.31
CA ASP A 182 1.29 -21.93 21.35
C ASP A 182 1.99 -20.76 22.04
N LEU A 183 3.02 -20.26 21.36
CA LEU A 183 3.73 -19.06 21.76
C LEU A 183 3.14 -17.87 21.02
N ARG A 184 2.63 -16.90 21.76
CA ARG A 184 1.91 -15.73 21.27
C ARG A 184 2.76 -14.49 21.53
N PHE A 185 3.06 -13.74 20.48
CA PHE A 185 3.65 -12.42 20.54
C PHE A 185 2.53 -11.38 20.38
N VAL A 186 2.21 -10.69 21.47
CA VAL A 186 1.05 -9.78 21.57
C VAL A 186 1.37 -8.62 22.50
N ARG A 187 0.64 -7.50 22.33
CA ARG A 187 0.57 -6.44 23.35
C ARG A 187 -0.54 -6.77 24.34
N LEU A 188 -0.18 -6.93 25.62
CA LEU A 188 -1.14 -7.06 26.71
C LEU A 188 -1.30 -5.75 27.46
N ALA A 189 -2.55 -5.35 27.69
CA ALA A 189 -2.91 -4.31 28.63
C ALA A 189 -3.37 -4.93 29.97
N PRO A 190 -3.04 -4.31 31.12
CA PRO A 190 -3.50 -4.77 32.43
C PRO A 190 -5.04 -4.70 32.53
N PRO A 191 -5.65 -5.18 33.62
CA PRO A 191 -7.04 -4.86 33.88
C PRO A 191 -7.26 -3.35 33.82
N ILE A 192 -8.37 -2.86 33.26
CA ILE A 192 -8.65 -1.44 33.05
C ILE A 192 -9.20 -0.74 34.31
N ASP A 193 -9.81 -1.51 35.22
CA ASP A 193 -10.27 -1.05 36.53
C ASP A 193 -10.00 -2.11 37.62
N ASP A 194 -10.25 -1.78 38.89
CA ASP A 194 -9.99 -2.68 40.03
C ASP A 194 -11.02 -3.81 40.17
N SER A 195 -12.07 -3.82 39.35
CA SER A 195 -13.14 -4.80 39.39
C SER A 195 -12.90 -6.01 38.49
N SER A 196 -11.93 -5.92 37.57
CA SER A 196 -11.53 -6.98 36.66
C SER A 196 -10.17 -7.58 37.05
N ASP A 197 -9.98 -8.88 36.79
CA ASP A 197 -8.78 -9.64 37.13
C ASP A 197 -8.06 -10.24 35.92
N TYR A 198 -8.48 -9.86 34.70
CA TYR A 198 -7.89 -10.32 33.43
C TYR A 198 -7.27 -9.17 32.63
N TYR A 199 -6.24 -9.52 31.88
CA TYR A 199 -5.54 -8.67 30.92
C TYR A 199 -6.24 -8.73 29.56
N THR A 200 -5.96 -7.78 28.67
CA THR A 200 -6.58 -7.72 27.33
C THR A 200 -5.50 -7.64 26.25
N GLU A 201 -5.61 -8.46 25.21
CA GLU A 201 -4.80 -8.34 24.00
C GLU A 201 -5.23 -7.10 23.19
N LEU A 202 -4.29 -6.24 22.80
CA LEU A 202 -4.58 -5.02 22.03
C LEU A 202 -4.10 -5.08 20.58
N THR A 203 -3.32 -6.09 20.22
CA THR A 203 -2.80 -6.30 18.86
C THR A 203 -3.32 -7.62 18.31
N THR A 204 -3.41 -7.72 16.98
CA THR A 204 -3.54 -9.02 16.30
C THR A 204 -2.48 -10.00 16.84
N PRO A 205 -2.83 -11.25 17.16
CA PRO A 205 -1.88 -12.20 17.72
C PRO A 205 -0.89 -12.71 16.67
N TYR A 206 0.41 -12.59 16.97
CA TYR A 206 1.48 -13.19 16.17
C TYR A 206 1.91 -14.51 16.82
N ILE A 207 1.66 -15.63 16.15
CA ILE A 207 1.92 -16.97 16.64
C ILE A 207 3.30 -17.43 16.20
N LEU A 208 4.18 -17.70 17.17
CA LEU A 208 5.57 -18.08 16.95
C LEU A 208 5.66 -19.60 16.80
N GLN A 209 6.00 -20.06 15.61
CA GLN A 209 6.09 -21.46 15.23
C GLN A 209 7.54 -21.91 15.04
N GLY A 210 7.78 -23.22 15.11
CA GLY A 210 9.07 -23.83 14.81
C GLY A 210 10.16 -23.64 15.87
N ILE A 211 10.00 -22.72 16.82
CA ILE A 211 10.96 -22.42 17.88
C ILE A 211 10.36 -22.69 19.25
N SER A 212 11.05 -23.50 20.06
CA SER A 212 10.59 -23.85 21.42
C SER A 212 10.61 -22.67 22.39
N ALA A 213 9.73 -22.70 23.38
CA ALA A 213 9.66 -21.72 24.49
C ALA A 213 11.02 -21.49 25.17
N GLU A 214 11.80 -22.55 25.40
CA GLU A 214 13.13 -22.48 26.02
C GLU A 214 14.10 -21.59 25.23
N ARG A 215 14.12 -21.74 23.90
CA ARG A 215 14.98 -20.93 23.02
C ARG A 215 14.54 -19.46 23.02
N TRP A 216 13.24 -19.20 22.98
CA TRP A 216 12.70 -17.85 23.11
C TRP A 216 13.03 -17.22 24.47
N THR A 217 12.87 -17.96 25.57
CA THR A 217 13.27 -17.50 26.90
C THR A 217 14.77 -17.17 26.97
N GLN A 218 15.63 -17.98 26.34
CA GLN A 218 17.07 -17.71 26.26
C GLN A 218 17.36 -16.41 25.51
N TYR A 219 16.70 -16.19 24.37
CA TYR A 219 16.81 -14.96 23.60
C TYR A 219 16.36 -13.74 24.41
N LEU A 220 15.16 -13.78 25.01
CA LEU A 220 14.61 -12.67 25.80
C LEU A 220 15.49 -12.32 27.00
N ARG A 221 16.08 -13.30 27.69
CA ARG A 221 17.03 -13.07 28.79
C ARG A 221 18.33 -12.42 28.32
N ARG A 222 18.79 -12.70 27.09
CA ARG A 222 19.94 -12.04 26.48
C ARG A 222 19.62 -10.60 26.07
N LEU A 223 18.41 -10.39 25.53
CA LEU A 223 17.94 -9.08 25.11
C LEU A 223 17.71 -8.13 26.30
N MET A 224 17.32 -8.67 27.45
CA MET A 224 16.92 -7.91 28.63
C MET A 224 17.64 -8.39 29.91
N PRO A 225 18.99 -8.34 29.94
CA PRO A 225 19.79 -8.94 31.02
C PRO A 225 19.58 -8.27 32.39
N GLU A 226 19.10 -7.03 32.41
CA GLU A 226 18.76 -6.29 33.62
C GLU A 226 17.46 -6.77 34.26
N ILE A 227 16.63 -7.54 33.57
CA ILE A 227 15.37 -8.07 34.11
C ILE A 227 15.67 -9.35 34.92
N VAL A 228 15.98 -9.13 36.19
CA VAL A 228 16.12 -10.20 37.18
C VAL A 228 14.76 -10.47 37.82
N VAL A 229 14.21 -11.65 37.58
CA VAL A 229 13.02 -12.14 38.28
C VAL A 229 13.48 -12.70 39.62
N GLU A 230 13.25 -11.95 40.70
CA GLU A 230 13.50 -12.46 42.05
C GLU A 230 12.43 -13.50 42.40
N SER A 231 12.84 -14.61 43.02
CA SER A 231 11.99 -15.80 43.27
C SER A 231 10.83 -15.60 44.24
N ASP A 232 10.69 -14.41 44.84
CA ASP A 232 9.67 -14.10 45.84
C ASP A 232 8.65 -13.10 45.27
N GLY A 233 7.69 -13.64 44.52
CA GLY A 233 6.34 -13.20 44.14
C GLY A 233 5.75 -11.85 44.58
N ALA A 234 6.51 -10.77 44.69
CA ALA A 234 5.99 -9.42 44.88
C ALA A 234 5.69 -8.80 43.53
N GLU A 235 4.40 -8.57 43.26
CA GLU A 235 3.97 -7.58 42.27
C GLU A 235 4.61 -6.25 42.63
N SER A 236 5.66 -5.88 41.90
CA SER A 236 6.12 -4.51 41.91
C SER A 236 5.89 -3.97 40.51
N THR A 237 5.18 -2.85 40.44
CA THR A 237 4.96 -2.04 39.25
C THR A 237 6.28 -1.72 38.51
N ASP A 238 7.42 -1.88 39.19
CA ASP A 238 8.79 -1.83 38.65
C ASP A 238 9.07 -2.90 37.58
N LEU A 239 8.54 -4.13 37.71
CA LEU A 239 8.81 -5.21 36.76
C LEU A 239 8.11 -4.97 35.41
N GLU A 240 6.83 -4.58 35.43
CA GLU A 240 6.05 -4.30 34.23
C GLU A 240 6.66 -3.14 33.44
N GLU A 241 7.07 -2.07 34.13
CA GLU A 241 7.71 -0.93 33.48
C GLU A 241 9.11 -1.28 32.93
N ARG A 242 9.87 -2.14 33.61
CA ARG A 242 11.16 -2.64 33.10
C ARG A 242 10.98 -3.49 31.85
N LEU A 243 9.97 -4.36 31.81
CA LEU A 243 9.61 -5.15 30.63
C LEU A 243 9.19 -4.22 29.49
N ALA A 244 8.26 -3.30 29.74
CA ALA A 244 7.82 -2.32 28.75
C ALA A 244 9.01 -1.53 28.20
N ALA A 245 9.84 -0.93 29.06
CA ALA A 245 11.01 -0.16 28.67
C ALA A 245 12.03 -0.97 27.85
N ALA A 246 12.13 -2.28 28.08
CA ALA A 246 12.99 -3.16 27.30
C ALA A 246 12.44 -3.44 25.90
N PHE A 247 11.13 -3.64 25.75
CA PHE A 247 10.48 -3.70 24.43
C PHE A 247 10.57 -2.36 23.70
N ARG A 248 10.27 -1.22 24.36
CA ARG A 248 10.38 0.13 23.77
C ARG A 248 11.78 0.44 23.24
N ARG A 249 12.85 0.04 23.95
CA ARG A 249 14.24 0.21 23.50
C ARG A 249 14.56 -0.56 22.22
N ASN A 250 13.82 -1.61 21.93
CA ASN A 250 14.02 -2.50 20.79
C ASN A 250 12.83 -2.49 19.81
N ALA A 251 11.98 -1.44 19.83
CA ALA A 251 10.74 -1.39 19.06
C ALA A 251 10.97 -1.66 17.56
N ARG A 252 12.00 -1.04 16.97
CA ARG A 252 12.39 -1.26 15.58
C ARG A 252 12.77 -2.71 15.28
N LEU A 253 13.53 -3.36 16.16
CA LEU A 253 13.94 -4.76 16.00
C LEU A 253 12.73 -5.71 16.00
N TRP A 254 11.69 -5.42 16.77
CA TRP A 254 10.47 -6.23 16.75
C TRP A 254 9.66 -6.04 15.47
N MET A 255 9.63 -4.82 14.92
CA MET A 255 9.03 -4.54 13.61
C MET A 255 9.78 -5.28 12.49
N ASP A 256 11.12 -5.19 12.48
CA ASP A 256 11.96 -5.90 11.51
C ASP A 256 11.74 -7.42 11.59
N PHE A 257 11.68 -7.98 12.81
CA PHE A 257 11.42 -9.41 13.02
C PHE A 257 10.05 -9.87 12.51
N ILE A 258 8.99 -9.05 12.64
CA ILE A 258 7.68 -9.43 12.08
C ILE A 258 7.77 -9.61 10.56
N GLY A 259 8.55 -8.77 9.87
CA GLY A 259 8.85 -8.93 8.45
C GLY A 259 9.70 -10.17 8.18
N ASP A 260 10.86 -10.25 8.80
CA ASP A 260 11.87 -11.28 8.53
C ASP A 260 11.43 -12.69 8.94
N GLY A 261 10.60 -12.79 9.98
CA GLY A 261 10.10 -14.04 10.53
C GLY A 261 8.78 -14.49 9.90
N TYR A 262 8.19 -13.74 8.97
CA TYR A 262 6.88 -14.03 8.42
C TYR A 262 6.81 -15.40 7.73
N LEU A 263 5.82 -16.21 8.12
CA LEU A 263 5.52 -17.49 7.47
C LEU A 263 4.25 -17.40 6.63
N THR A 264 3.14 -17.03 7.28
CA THR A 264 1.80 -17.00 6.71
C THR A 264 0.86 -16.24 7.66
N TYR A 265 -0.42 -16.15 7.34
CA TYR A 265 -1.46 -15.55 8.18
C TYR A 265 -2.80 -16.29 8.05
N GLU A 266 -3.69 -16.03 9.00
CA GLU A 266 -5.13 -16.30 8.96
C GLU A 266 -5.86 -14.98 9.25
N THR A 267 -7.18 -14.93 9.04
CA THR A 267 -7.98 -13.71 9.26
C THR A 267 -7.77 -13.08 10.65
N GLU A 268 -7.55 -13.93 11.66
CA GLU A 268 -7.53 -13.55 13.08
C GLU A 268 -6.14 -13.66 13.74
N ALA A 269 -5.10 -14.06 13.00
CA ALA A 269 -3.74 -14.27 13.52
C ALA A 269 -2.65 -14.27 12.42
N ILE A 270 -1.42 -13.91 12.79
CA ILE A 270 -0.25 -13.97 11.88
C ILE A 270 0.74 -15.00 12.40
N PHE A 271 1.39 -15.76 11.51
CA PHE A 271 2.33 -16.81 11.90
C PHE A 271 3.76 -16.41 11.55
N LEU A 272 4.64 -16.49 12.55
CA LEU A 272 6.06 -16.16 12.44
C LEU A 272 6.93 -17.36 12.82
N THR A 273 8.17 -17.39 12.34
CA THR A 273 9.20 -18.33 12.80
C THR A 273 10.55 -17.65 12.98
N GLY A 274 11.49 -18.39 13.56
CA GLY A 274 12.84 -17.95 13.85
C GLY A 274 12.98 -17.08 15.10
N ILE A 275 14.21 -16.63 15.34
CA ILE A 275 14.62 -15.74 16.43
C ILE A 275 15.32 -14.54 15.80
N PRO A 276 15.05 -13.29 16.23
CA PRO A 276 15.55 -12.07 15.57
C PRO A 276 17.07 -12.01 15.38
N ASP A 277 17.86 -12.67 16.23
CA ASP A 277 19.32 -12.69 16.18
C ASP A 277 19.92 -14.05 15.77
N ASP A 278 19.10 -14.95 15.22
CA ASP A 278 19.50 -16.27 14.70
C ASP A 278 18.98 -16.45 13.26
N ALA A 279 19.77 -15.95 12.30
CA ALA A 279 19.41 -15.96 10.88
C ALA A 279 19.14 -17.37 10.32
N ASP A 280 19.78 -18.41 10.86
CA ASP A 280 19.58 -19.80 10.42
C ASP A 280 18.24 -20.38 10.90
N SER A 281 17.52 -19.65 11.76
CA SER A 281 16.20 -20.05 12.27
C SER A 281 15.02 -19.38 11.56
N LEU A 282 15.28 -18.37 10.72
CA LEU A 282 14.28 -17.65 9.91
C LEU A 282 13.87 -18.48 8.66
N PRO A 283 12.74 -18.17 7.99
CA PRO A 283 12.27 -18.95 6.83
C PRO A 283 13.26 -18.95 5.65
N CYS A 284 13.31 -20.08 4.92
CA CYS A 284 14.08 -20.24 3.66
C CYS A 284 13.10 -20.21 2.47
N ILE A 285 13.33 -19.39 1.45
CA ILE A 285 12.30 -19.02 0.45
C ILE A 285 12.35 -19.94 -0.80
N TRP A 286 11.26 -20.71 -1.01
CA TRP A 286 10.65 -21.22 -2.26
C TRP A 286 11.34 -22.27 -3.18
N SER A 287 10.53 -23.08 -3.92
CA SER A 287 10.97 -24.01 -4.99
C SER A 287 9.91 -24.12 -6.11
N PRO A 288 10.26 -24.11 -7.42
CA PRO A 288 9.32 -24.15 -8.56
C PRO A 288 8.90 -25.58 -9.00
N PRO A 289 7.99 -25.75 -10.00
CA PRO A 289 7.53 -27.06 -10.49
C PRO A 289 8.62 -27.81 -11.28
N ALA A 290 8.43 -29.13 -11.45
CA ALA A 290 9.46 -30.07 -11.92
C ALA A 290 10.14 -29.70 -13.26
N ASP A 291 11.47 -29.83 -13.27
CA ASP A 291 12.49 -29.46 -14.30
C ASP A 291 12.25 -29.92 -15.78
N ASP A 292 11.11 -30.53 -16.15
CA ASP A 292 10.87 -31.10 -17.48
C ASP A 292 9.61 -30.61 -18.23
N ALA A 293 8.83 -29.68 -17.67
CA ALA A 293 7.65 -29.11 -18.34
C ALA A 293 8.03 -28.35 -19.63
N THR A 294 7.38 -28.66 -20.76
CA THR A 294 7.66 -28.02 -22.06
C THR A 294 6.50 -27.13 -22.49
N VAL A 295 6.75 -25.84 -22.72
CA VAL A 295 5.74 -24.83 -23.06
C VAL A 295 5.84 -24.44 -24.54
N SER A 296 4.69 -24.27 -25.20
CA SER A 296 4.62 -23.95 -26.63
C SER A 296 4.03 -22.57 -26.87
N ILE A 297 4.81 -21.64 -27.43
CA ILE A 297 4.44 -20.22 -27.58
C ILE A 297 4.45 -19.83 -29.07
N PRO A 298 3.37 -19.25 -29.62
CA PRO A 298 3.36 -18.71 -30.97
C PRO A 298 4.13 -17.38 -31.04
N LEU A 299 5.27 -17.38 -31.73
CA LEU A 299 6.09 -16.18 -31.90
C LEU A 299 6.06 -15.68 -33.35
N THR A 300 5.83 -14.39 -33.55
CA THR A 300 5.93 -13.69 -34.84
C THR A 300 7.39 -13.64 -35.34
N PRO A 301 7.65 -13.39 -36.63
CA PRO A 301 9.03 -13.24 -37.13
C PRO A 301 9.84 -12.14 -36.41
N ALA A 302 9.16 -11.10 -35.91
CA ALA A 302 9.80 -10.03 -35.14
C ALA A 302 10.15 -10.48 -33.71
N GLN A 303 9.23 -11.16 -33.02
CA GLN A 303 9.48 -11.72 -31.68
C GLN A 303 10.58 -12.80 -31.72
N ARG A 304 10.64 -13.64 -32.76
CA ARG A 304 11.70 -14.65 -32.89
C ARG A 304 13.07 -14.04 -33.12
N LYS A 305 13.16 -12.90 -33.81
CA LYS A 305 14.42 -12.15 -33.92
C LYS A 305 14.80 -11.50 -32.59
N ALA A 306 13.85 -10.89 -31.91
CA ALA A 306 14.05 -10.34 -30.57
C ALA A 306 14.50 -11.43 -29.57
N ALA A 307 13.94 -12.64 -29.66
CA ALA A 307 14.33 -13.75 -28.80
C ALA A 307 15.77 -14.23 -29.05
N VAL A 308 16.26 -14.16 -30.30
CA VAL A 308 17.68 -14.44 -30.62
C VAL A 308 18.59 -13.27 -30.23
N GLU A 309 18.08 -12.04 -30.26
CA GLU A 309 18.80 -10.86 -29.73
C GLU A 309 19.02 -11.00 -28.22
N VAL A 310 18.02 -11.48 -27.48
CA VAL A 310 18.10 -11.74 -26.03
C VAL A 310 18.93 -13.00 -25.73
N MET A 311 18.65 -14.10 -26.43
CA MET A 311 19.28 -15.40 -26.20
C MET A 311 19.75 -16.03 -27.54
N PRO A 312 20.98 -15.74 -28.01
CA PRO A 312 21.48 -16.16 -29.31
C PRO A 312 21.48 -17.68 -29.55
N ASP A 313 21.66 -18.46 -28.49
CA ASP A 313 21.70 -19.93 -28.55
C ASP A 313 20.36 -20.56 -28.97
N LEU A 314 19.27 -19.78 -29.02
CA LEU A 314 17.97 -20.21 -29.54
C LEU A 314 17.83 -20.08 -31.07
N GLU A 315 18.84 -19.57 -31.79
CA GLU A 315 18.76 -19.29 -33.23
C GLU A 315 18.28 -20.51 -34.05
N ASP A 316 18.87 -21.67 -33.82
CA ASP A 316 18.52 -22.92 -34.50
C ASP A 316 17.14 -23.46 -34.10
N ARG A 317 16.59 -23.02 -32.95
CA ARG A 317 15.31 -23.44 -32.38
C ARG A 317 14.14 -22.53 -32.78
N LEU A 318 14.43 -21.31 -33.24
CA LEU A 318 13.44 -20.26 -33.52
C LEU A 318 13.08 -20.10 -35.00
N ALA A 319 13.54 -21.00 -35.87
CA ALA A 319 13.14 -21.07 -37.28
C ALA A 319 13.14 -19.71 -38.02
N LEU A 320 14.20 -18.91 -37.84
CA LEU A 320 14.28 -17.52 -38.31
C LEU A 320 14.05 -17.32 -39.82
N ALA A 321 14.31 -18.35 -40.63
CA ALA A 321 14.09 -18.32 -42.08
C ALA A 321 12.60 -18.30 -42.50
N LYS A 322 11.67 -18.55 -41.57
CA LYS A 322 10.23 -18.54 -41.84
C LYS A 322 9.65 -17.13 -41.69
N THR A 323 8.83 -16.70 -42.65
CA THR A 323 8.25 -15.34 -42.68
C THR A 323 6.88 -15.22 -42.03
N THR A 324 6.36 -16.30 -41.44
CA THR A 324 5.07 -16.36 -40.74
C THR A 324 5.26 -16.62 -39.25
N THR A 325 4.24 -16.38 -38.41
CA THR A 325 4.23 -16.77 -36.99
C THR A 325 4.47 -18.27 -36.85
N GLN A 326 5.32 -18.68 -35.92
CA GLN A 326 5.68 -20.08 -35.68
C GLN A 326 5.49 -20.39 -34.20
N THR A 327 4.85 -21.51 -33.90
CA THR A 327 4.78 -22.04 -32.53
C THR A 327 6.11 -22.71 -32.20
N ILE A 328 6.76 -22.23 -31.15
CA ILE A 328 8.05 -22.71 -30.67
C ILE A 328 7.81 -23.45 -29.36
N SER A 329 8.39 -24.63 -29.19
CA SER A 329 8.28 -25.43 -27.96
C SER A 329 9.64 -25.53 -27.29
N LEU A 330 9.77 -24.99 -26.08
CA LEU A 330 10.99 -25.01 -25.25
C LEU A 330 10.62 -25.44 -23.82
N PRO A 331 11.58 -25.98 -23.03
CA PRO A 331 11.37 -26.19 -21.59
C PRO A 331 10.96 -24.89 -20.89
N TYR A 332 10.16 -25.01 -19.82
CA TYR A 332 9.64 -23.88 -19.03
C TYR A 332 10.77 -22.95 -18.58
N GLU A 333 11.83 -23.50 -17.97
CA GLU A 333 13.00 -22.72 -17.51
C GLU A 333 13.67 -21.90 -18.63
N VAL A 334 13.63 -22.40 -19.87
CA VAL A 334 14.22 -21.70 -21.03
C VAL A 334 13.34 -20.51 -21.44
N TRP A 335 12.02 -20.63 -21.28
CA TRP A 335 11.09 -19.51 -21.51
C TRP A 335 11.15 -18.50 -20.39
N GLU A 336 11.20 -18.95 -19.14
CA GLU A 336 11.38 -18.12 -17.95
C GLU A 336 12.67 -17.31 -18.06
N SER A 337 13.80 -17.97 -18.34
CA SER A 337 15.08 -17.28 -18.55
C SER A 337 15.03 -16.27 -19.70
N LEU A 338 14.33 -16.58 -20.80
CA LEU A 338 14.17 -15.65 -21.92
C LEU A 338 13.29 -14.45 -21.55
N GLU A 339 12.27 -14.64 -20.73
CA GLU A 339 11.37 -13.59 -20.22
C GLU A 339 12.13 -12.64 -19.29
N GLU A 340 12.84 -13.22 -18.32
CA GLU A 340 13.67 -12.48 -17.35
C GLU A 340 14.75 -11.67 -18.06
N ASP A 341 15.50 -12.28 -18.98
CA ASP A 341 16.55 -11.59 -19.75
C ASP A 341 15.96 -10.49 -20.65
N ALA A 342 14.77 -10.71 -21.23
CA ALA A 342 14.09 -9.69 -22.02
C ALA A 342 13.64 -8.51 -21.15
N ARG A 343 13.10 -8.76 -19.95
CA ARG A 343 12.72 -7.72 -18.98
C ARG A 343 13.90 -6.96 -18.44
N ALA A 344 14.98 -7.65 -18.09
CA ALA A 344 16.23 -7.02 -17.70
C ALA A 344 16.71 -6.09 -18.83
N GLN A 345 16.77 -6.58 -20.08
CA GLN A 345 17.17 -5.72 -21.19
C GLN A 345 16.21 -4.54 -21.42
N ILE A 346 14.89 -4.69 -21.25
CA ILE A 346 13.93 -3.56 -21.29
C ILE A 346 14.25 -2.52 -20.21
N MET A 347 14.65 -2.96 -19.02
CA MET A 347 14.98 -2.11 -17.88
C MET A 347 16.33 -1.40 -18.06
N PHE A 348 17.30 -2.03 -18.74
CA PHE A 348 18.67 -1.54 -18.85
C PHE A 348 19.05 -0.88 -20.19
N SER A 349 18.42 -1.21 -21.32
CA SER A 349 18.99 -0.87 -22.64
C SER A 349 18.37 0.28 -23.42
N GLY A 350 17.23 0.87 -23.01
CA GLY A 350 16.66 2.08 -23.65
C GLY A 350 16.38 2.03 -25.16
N ARG A 351 16.72 0.96 -25.88
CA ARG A 351 16.52 0.76 -27.31
C ARG A 351 15.93 -0.62 -27.54
N ALA A 352 14.87 -0.66 -28.34
CA ALA A 352 14.02 -1.82 -28.65
C ALA A 352 12.93 -2.16 -27.62
N ALA A 353 12.53 -1.20 -26.78
CA ALA A 353 11.45 -1.34 -25.80
C ALA A 353 10.18 -1.98 -26.40
N THR A 354 9.70 -1.54 -27.57
CA THR A 354 8.45 -2.08 -28.12
C THR A 354 8.57 -3.55 -28.55
N ARG A 355 9.67 -3.97 -29.21
CA ARG A 355 9.79 -5.36 -29.69
C ARG A 355 10.13 -6.33 -28.58
N LEU A 356 10.96 -5.92 -27.62
CA LEU A 356 11.27 -6.70 -26.43
C LEU A 356 10.08 -6.78 -25.48
N ARG A 357 9.33 -5.68 -25.26
CA ARG A 357 8.06 -5.72 -24.50
C ARG A 357 7.04 -6.63 -25.17
N ASN A 358 6.94 -6.58 -26.49
CA ASN A 358 6.05 -7.50 -27.22
C ASN A 358 6.51 -8.97 -27.16
N LEU A 359 7.80 -9.24 -26.96
CA LEU A 359 8.31 -10.59 -26.71
C LEU A 359 8.02 -11.00 -25.25
N SER A 360 8.44 -10.19 -24.27
CA SER A 360 8.23 -10.43 -22.84
C SER A 360 6.75 -10.61 -22.53
N ASN A 361 5.85 -9.76 -23.01
CA ASN A 361 4.42 -9.94 -22.83
C ASN A 361 3.91 -11.27 -23.40
N ALA A 362 4.34 -11.64 -24.61
CA ALA A 362 3.90 -12.89 -25.23
C ALA A 362 4.43 -14.14 -24.51
N VAL A 363 5.62 -14.06 -23.90
CA VAL A 363 6.22 -15.15 -23.13
C VAL A 363 5.60 -15.21 -21.73
N ARG A 364 5.55 -14.10 -21.01
CA ARG A 364 4.92 -13.95 -19.70
C ARG A 364 3.48 -14.44 -19.69
N GLU A 365 2.64 -13.92 -20.60
CA GLU A 365 1.25 -14.40 -20.70
C GLU A 365 1.17 -15.91 -20.96
N ALA A 366 2.15 -16.52 -21.63
CA ALA A 366 2.17 -17.96 -21.86
C ALA A 366 2.67 -18.76 -20.66
N LEU A 367 3.56 -18.21 -19.86
CA LEU A 367 4.05 -18.78 -18.61
C LEU A 367 2.98 -18.66 -17.52
N ASP A 368 2.37 -17.49 -17.37
CA ASP A 368 1.20 -17.26 -16.52
C ASP A 368 0.10 -18.25 -16.90
N ARG A 369 -0.16 -18.43 -18.20
CA ARG A 369 -1.10 -19.45 -18.66
C ARG A 369 -0.69 -20.84 -18.19
N VAL A 370 0.59 -21.24 -18.22
CA VAL A 370 1.07 -22.57 -17.79
C VAL A 370 1.02 -22.77 -16.28
N GLU A 371 1.36 -21.75 -15.50
CA GLU A 371 1.18 -21.71 -14.05
C GLU A 371 -0.29 -21.84 -13.67
N HIS A 372 -1.20 -21.40 -14.55
CA HIS A 372 -2.64 -21.51 -14.42
C HIS A 372 -3.26 -22.61 -15.33
N TRP A 373 -2.48 -23.45 -16.03
CA TRP A 373 -2.98 -24.32 -17.14
C TRP A 373 -3.45 -25.72 -16.71
N GLU A 374 -3.50 -26.05 -15.41
CA GLU A 374 -4.36 -27.18 -15.02
C GLU A 374 -5.85 -26.85 -15.01
N THR A 375 -6.24 -25.58 -15.27
CA THR A 375 -7.64 -25.17 -15.40
C THR A 375 -7.91 -24.35 -16.69
N SER A 376 -8.33 -25.06 -17.74
CA SER A 376 -9.23 -24.60 -18.84
C SER A 376 -8.74 -23.61 -19.93
N GLY A 377 -8.28 -24.16 -21.07
CA GLY A 377 -9.05 -24.22 -22.35
C GLY A 377 -9.48 -22.99 -23.19
N THR A 378 -8.57 -22.45 -24.01
CA THR A 378 -8.70 -22.00 -25.45
C THR A 378 -9.58 -20.81 -25.97
N SER A 379 -8.86 -19.79 -26.51
CA SER A 379 -8.86 -19.21 -27.88
C SER A 379 -9.91 -18.22 -28.44
N ALA A 380 -9.54 -16.92 -28.40
CA ALA A 380 -9.40 -15.90 -29.47
C ALA A 380 -10.39 -15.66 -30.65
N GLU A 381 -10.63 -14.34 -30.88
CA GLU A 381 -11.13 -13.58 -32.06
C GLU A 381 -12.64 -13.26 -32.18
N ALA A 382 -13.05 -12.03 -31.79
CA ALA A 382 -13.91 -11.12 -32.59
C ALA A 382 -14.13 -9.75 -31.89
N SER A 383 -13.58 -8.67 -32.47
CA SER A 383 -13.82 -7.28 -32.03
C SER A 383 -14.96 -6.60 -32.81
N LYS A 384 -15.70 -5.74 -32.09
CA LYS A 384 -16.79 -4.80 -32.46
C LYS A 384 -18.24 -5.29 -32.38
N ALA A 385 -18.65 -5.64 -31.16
CA ALA A 385 -19.69 -4.93 -30.42
C ALA A 385 -19.17 -4.80 -28.97
N VAL A 386 -19.39 -3.64 -28.32
CA VAL A 386 -18.99 -3.43 -26.90
C VAL A 386 -20.04 -4.11 -26.04
N GLY A 387 -19.93 -5.44 -25.94
CA GLY A 387 -20.95 -6.37 -25.44
C GLY A 387 -21.29 -7.46 -26.47
N ILE A 388 -21.95 -8.52 -26.02
CA ILE A 388 -22.20 -9.73 -26.81
C ILE A 388 -23.47 -9.56 -27.67
N PRO A 389 -23.40 -9.62 -29.00
CA PRO A 389 -24.58 -9.62 -29.86
C PRO A 389 -25.49 -10.79 -29.52
N GLY A 390 -26.80 -10.55 -29.41
CA GLY A 390 -27.77 -11.61 -29.11
C GLY A 390 -27.81 -12.73 -30.14
N SER A 391 -27.35 -12.47 -31.37
CA SER A 391 -27.17 -13.51 -32.40
C SER A 391 -26.09 -14.56 -32.06
N GLN A 392 -25.23 -14.29 -31.08
CA GLN A 392 -24.18 -15.19 -30.58
C GLN A 392 -24.57 -15.90 -29.28
N LEU A 393 -25.70 -15.54 -28.66
CA LEU A 393 -26.16 -16.10 -27.41
C LEU A 393 -27.23 -17.18 -27.66
N GLU A 394 -27.23 -18.22 -26.84
CA GLU A 394 -28.31 -19.22 -26.86
C GLU A 394 -29.46 -18.85 -25.94
N THR A 395 -29.19 -18.14 -24.84
CA THR A 395 -30.17 -17.76 -23.82
C THR A 395 -29.73 -16.47 -23.13
N VAL A 396 -30.69 -15.67 -22.71
CA VAL A 396 -30.48 -14.50 -21.85
C VAL A 396 -31.34 -14.57 -20.60
N TYR A 397 -30.78 -14.08 -19.50
CA TYR A 397 -31.42 -14.06 -18.20
C TYR A 397 -31.81 -12.63 -17.84
N ARG A 398 -33.10 -12.44 -17.59
CA ARG A 398 -33.59 -11.17 -17.03
C ARG A 398 -33.52 -11.24 -15.51
N LEU A 399 -32.66 -10.40 -14.95
CA LEU A 399 -32.44 -10.28 -13.52
C LEU A 399 -33.08 -9.00 -13.01
N HIS A 400 -33.78 -9.10 -11.89
CA HIS A 400 -34.19 -7.97 -11.07
C HIS A 400 -33.33 -7.97 -9.81
N ILE A 401 -32.48 -6.96 -9.67
CA ILE A 401 -31.58 -6.75 -8.54
C ILE A 401 -32.21 -5.63 -7.69
N SER A 402 -32.39 -5.85 -6.41
CA SER A 402 -32.84 -4.81 -5.48
C SER A 402 -31.97 -4.78 -4.24
N LEU A 403 -31.64 -3.59 -3.77
CA LEU A 403 -30.95 -3.39 -2.50
C LEU A 403 -31.95 -3.60 -1.35
N ASP A 404 -31.66 -4.54 -0.45
CA ASP A 404 -32.51 -4.84 0.70
C ASP A 404 -32.37 -3.71 1.72
N GLY A 405 -33.50 -3.20 2.20
CA GLY A 405 -33.54 -2.18 3.25
C GLY A 405 -33.53 -0.72 2.77
N SER A 406 -33.34 -0.46 1.47
CA SER A 406 -33.38 0.91 0.94
C SER A 406 -34.82 1.46 0.87
N ASP A 407 -35.03 2.70 1.33
CA ASP A 407 -36.27 3.46 1.14
C ASP A 407 -35.93 4.89 0.66
N PRO A 408 -36.24 5.26 -0.61
CA PRO A 408 -36.98 4.47 -1.59
C PRO A 408 -36.18 3.30 -2.16
N LEU A 409 -36.92 2.32 -2.68
CA LEU A 409 -36.34 1.08 -3.21
C LEU A 409 -35.36 1.36 -4.37
N ILE A 410 -34.10 0.98 -4.17
CA ILE A 410 -33.08 0.99 -5.22
C ILE A 410 -33.07 -0.36 -5.92
N TRP A 411 -33.19 -0.34 -7.24
CA TRP A 411 -33.23 -1.58 -8.03
C TRP A 411 -32.82 -1.39 -9.49
N ARG A 412 -32.42 -2.49 -10.12
CA ARG A 412 -32.05 -2.61 -11.53
C ARG A 412 -32.76 -3.81 -12.15
N ARG A 413 -33.25 -3.68 -13.37
CA ARG A 413 -33.69 -4.80 -14.20
C ARG A 413 -32.78 -4.89 -15.41
N ILE A 414 -31.93 -5.91 -15.41
CA ILE A 414 -30.90 -6.12 -16.43
C ILE A 414 -31.14 -7.42 -17.20
N GLU A 415 -30.62 -7.50 -18.41
CA GLU A 415 -30.49 -8.74 -19.17
C GLU A 415 -29.02 -9.06 -19.38
N VAL A 416 -28.62 -10.26 -18.98
CA VAL A 416 -27.25 -10.76 -19.04
C VAL A 416 -27.20 -12.07 -19.84
N PRO A 417 -26.06 -12.42 -20.46
CA PRO A 417 -25.82 -13.77 -20.95
C PRO A 417 -25.78 -14.77 -19.76
N ASP A 418 -25.58 -16.05 -20.06
CA ASP A 418 -25.24 -16.98 -18.98
C ASP A 418 -23.84 -16.64 -18.47
N LEU A 419 -23.77 -16.17 -17.23
CA LEU A 419 -22.53 -15.80 -16.54
C LEU A 419 -22.34 -16.74 -15.36
N ASP A 420 -21.09 -17.08 -15.04
CA ASP A 420 -20.75 -17.54 -13.70
C ASP A 420 -20.92 -16.42 -12.68
N PHE A 421 -20.80 -16.74 -11.39
CA PHE A 421 -21.03 -15.77 -10.35
C PHE A 421 -19.88 -14.76 -10.20
N ALA A 422 -18.67 -15.08 -10.65
CA ALA A 422 -17.54 -14.15 -10.66
C ALA A 422 -17.80 -13.02 -11.69
N ASP A 423 -18.19 -13.38 -12.91
CA ASP A 423 -18.58 -12.41 -13.94
C ASP A 423 -19.87 -11.66 -13.55
N LEU A 424 -20.84 -12.37 -12.96
CA LEU A 424 -22.08 -11.74 -12.49
C LEU A 424 -21.81 -10.69 -11.41
N HIS A 425 -20.85 -10.92 -10.50
CA HIS A 425 -20.42 -9.95 -9.49
C HIS A 425 -19.99 -8.64 -10.15
N LEU A 426 -19.08 -8.70 -11.12
CA LEU A 426 -18.61 -7.51 -11.84
C LEU A 426 -19.78 -6.78 -12.53
N VAL A 427 -20.70 -7.52 -13.16
CA VAL A 427 -21.89 -6.91 -13.78
C VAL A 427 -22.78 -6.23 -12.75
N VAL A 428 -22.98 -6.83 -11.57
CA VAL A 428 -23.77 -6.24 -10.48
C VAL A 428 -23.08 -4.97 -9.96
N GLN A 429 -21.77 -5.00 -9.73
CA GLN A 429 -20.97 -3.84 -9.31
C GLN A 429 -21.18 -2.65 -10.26
N ARG A 430 -21.01 -2.86 -11.58
CA ARG A 430 -21.23 -1.80 -12.58
C ARG A 430 -22.69 -1.38 -12.72
N ALA A 431 -23.64 -2.28 -12.51
CA ALA A 431 -25.07 -1.94 -12.56
C ALA A 431 -25.50 -1.08 -11.36
N MET A 432 -24.88 -1.31 -10.20
CA MET A 432 -25.13 -0.58 -8.97
C MET A 432 -24.27 0.69 -8.88
N GLY A 433 -23.14 0.79 -9.59
CA GLY A 433 -22.27 1.97 -9.58
C GLY A 433 -21.24 1.95 -8.45
N TRP A 434 -20.74 0.76 -8.11
CA TRP A 434 -19.74 0.50 -7.09
C TRP A 434 -18.38 0.12 -7.70
N GLU A 435 -17.34 0.16 -6.86
CA GLU A 435 -15.92 0.19 -7.28
C GLU A 435 -15.18 -1.14 -7.08
N ASP A 436 -15.85 -2.17 -6.57
CA ASP A 436 -15.28 -3.50 -6.30
C ASP A 436 -14.09 -3.47 -5.32
N CYS A 437 -14.17 -2.62 -4.29
CA CYS A 437 -13.13 -2.43 -3.29
C CYS A 437 -13.27 -3.35 -2.05
N HIS A 438 -14.36 -4.13 -1.95
CA HIS A 438 -14.64 -5.00 -0.81
C HIS A 438 -14.99 -6.44 -1.19
N LEU A 439 -14.95 -7.33 -0.18
CA LEU A 439 -15.34 -8.74 -0.33
C LEU A 439 -16.83 -8.91 -0.66
N HIS A 440 -17.17 -10.03 -1.31
CA HIS A 440 -18.55 -10.36 -1.65
C HIS A 440 -18.86 -11.86 -1.56
N GLU A 441 -20.14 -12.18 -1.43
CA GLU A 441 -20.64 -13.55 -1.56
C GLU A 441 -22.05 -13.61 -2.17
N PHE A 442 -22.37 -14.72 -2.83
CA PHE A 442 -23.72 -15.06 -3.25
C PHE A 442 -24.29 -16.19 -2.39
N ILE A 443 -25.56 -16.07 -2.01
CA ILE A 443 -26.25 -17.10 -1.21
C ILE A 443 -27.44 -17.66 -1.99
N VAL A 444 -27.28 -18.90 -2.48
CA VAL A 444 -28.34 -19.65 -3.18
C VAL A 444 -28.89 -20.74 -2.26
N GLY A 445 -29.97 -20.41 -1.54
CA GLY A 445 -30.59 -21.35 -0.60
C GLY A 445 -29.73 -21.54 0.66
N ARG A 446 -28.94 -22.62 0.71
CA ARG A 446 -27.99 -22.91 1.80
C ARG A 446 -26.54 -22.91 1.34
N ARG A 447 -26.31 -22.77 0.03
CA ARG A 447 -24.98 -22.75 -0.59
C ARG A 447 -24.53 -21.30 -0.66
N ARG A 448 -23.25 -21.07 -0.36
CA ARG A 448 -22.58 -19.77 -0.46
C ARG A 448 -21.55 -19.87 -1.57
N PHE A 449 -21.36 -18.82 -2.34
CA PHE A 449 -20.40 -18.76 -3.43
C PHE A 449 -19.61 -17.47 -3.37
N SER A 450 -18.29 -17.58 -3.45
CA SER A 450 -17.36 -16.44 -3.39
C SER A 450 -16.15 -16.77 -4.26
N PRO A 451 -15.33 -15.77 -4.65
CA PRO A 451 -14.05 -16.02 -5.31
C PRO A 451 -13.21 -17.06 -4.54
N PRO A 452 -12.40 -17.87 -5.23
CA PRO A 452 -11.65 -18.94 -4.61
C PRO A 452 -10.82 -18.40 -3.46
N ASN A 453 -11.18 -18.84 -2.26
CA ASN A 453 -10.45 -18.56 -1.04
C ASN A 453 -9.64 -19.81 -0.71
N GLU A 454 -8.32 -19.73 -0.86
CA GLU A 454 -7.39 -20.84 -0.63
C GLU A 454 -7.49 -21.46 0.79
N TYR A 455 -8.20 -20.81 1.72
CA TYR A 455 -8.41 -21.24 3.10
C TYR A 455 -9.79 -21.87 3.37
N ALA A 456 -10.76 -21.76 2.44
CA ALA A 456 -12.14 -22.23 2.63
C ALA A 456 -12.28 -23.77 2.53
N ASP A 457 -11.39 -24.42 1.78
CA ASP A 457 -11.40 -25.87 1.53
C ASP A 457 -10.82 -26.72 2.66
N ALA A 458 -10.14 -26.11 3.63
CA ALA A 458 -9.47 -26.84 4.71
C ALA A 458 -10.43 -27.57 5.68
N TRP A 459 -11.71 -27.19 5.70
CA TRP A 459 -12.71 -27.71 6.64
C TRP A 459 -14.01 -28.24 5.99
N GLY A 460 -14.14 -28.14 4.66
CA GLY A 460 -15.24 -28.74 3.89
C GLY A 460 -16.63 -28.10 4.07
N ASP A 461 -16.72 -26.87 4.61
CA ASP A 461 -17.96 -26.08 4.78
C ASP A 461 -17.80 -24.60 4.36
N GLY A 462 -16.73 -24.31 3.61
CA GLY A 462 -16.48 -23.00 3.00
C GLY A 462 -17.45 -22.67 1.86
N PRO A 463 -17.55 -21.40 1.43
CA PRO A 463 -18.26 -21.06 0.21
C PRO A 463 -17.65 -21.81 -0.98
N GLU A 464 -18.51 -22.28 -1.88
CA GLU A 464 -18.10 -22.88 -3.14
C GLU A 464 -17.55 -21.78 -4.07
N ASP A 465 -16.77 -22.14 -5.09
CA ASP A 465 -16.23 -21.16 -6.02
C ASP A 465 -17.35 -20.45 -6.78
N SER A 466 -17.28 -19.12 -6.89
CA SER A 466 -18.18 -18.33 -7.74
C SER A 466 -18.07 -18.69 -9.23
N GLU A 467 -16.93 -19.22 -9.69
CA GLU A 467 -16.76 -19.73 -11.06
C GLU A 467 -17.47 -21.09 -11.28
N ASP A 468 -17.78 -21.83 -10.21
CA ASP A 468 -18.41 -23.15 -10.26
C ASP A 468 -19.94 -23.11 -10.40
N ILE A 469 -20.56 -21.93 -10.35
CA ILE A 469 -22.01 -21.78 -10.51
C ILE A 469 -22.37 -20.66 -11.48
N SER A 470 -23.30 -20.97 -12.39
CA SER A 470 -23.86 -20.01 -13.33
C SER A 470 -25.28 -19.58 -13.01
N VAL A 471 -25.71 -18.47 -13.60
CA VAL A 471 -27.11 -18.01 -13.56
C VAL A 471 -28.06 -19.12 -14.06
N SER A 472 -27.67 -19.87 -15.11
CA SER A 472 -28.47 -20.97 -15.62
C SER A 472 -28.65 -22.10 -14.62
N ASP A 473 -27.64 -22.40 -13.81
CA ASP A 473 -27.72 -23.46 -12.82
C ASP A 473 -28.72 -23.12 -11.73
N VAL A 474 -28.73 -21.86 -11.28
CA VAL A 474 -29.75 -21.35 -10.37
C VAL A 474 -31.14 -21.39 -11.00
N ALA A 475 -31.28 -20.97 -12.26
CA ALA A 475 -32.55 -21.00 -12.98
C ALA A 475 -33.14 -22.41 -13.09
N LYS A 476 -32.30 -23.45 -13.20
CA LYS A 476 -32.72 -24.86 -13.28
C LYS A 476 -33.16 -25.45 -11.93
N THR A 477 -32.77 -24.86 -10.79
CA THR A 477 -32.96 -25.47 -9.46
C THR A 477 -34.40 -25.59 -8.96
N ARG A 478 -35.39 -24.85 -9.51
CA ARG A 478 -36.79 -24.90 -9.02
C ARG A 478 -37.86 -24.74 -10.10
N LYS A 479 -38.99 -25.45 -9.95
CA LYS A 479 -40.21 -25.37 -10.81
C LYS A 479 -41.01 -24.05 -10.72
N ARG A 480 -40.52 -23.02 -10.04
CA ARG A 480 -41.24 -21.74 -9.87
C ARG A 480 -40.85 -20.79 -11.00
N LYS A 481 -41.76 -19.89 -11.39
CA LYS A 481 -41.52 -18.92 -12.47
C LYS A 481 -40.36 -17.95 -12.16
N ASN A 482 -40.14 -17.63 -10.89
CA ASN A 482 -39.09 -16.73 -10.45
C ASN A 482 -38.25 -17.42 -9.36
N VAL A 483 -36.93 -17.41 -9.53
CA VAL A 483 -35.96 -17.92 -8.54
C VAL A 483 -35.17 -16.74 -8.02
N SER A 484 -35.04 -16.61 -6.70
CA SER A 484 -34.26 -15.56 -6.06
C SER A 484 -33.14 -16.11 -5.20
N PHE A 485 -32.05 -15.35 -5.15
CA PHE A 485 -30.86 -15.58 -4.34
C PHE A 485 -30.31 -14.24 -3.84
N LYS A 486 -29.39 -14.28 -2.88
CA LYS A 486 -28.78 -13.06 -2.32
C LYS A 486 -27.39 -12.83 -2.88
N TYR A 487 -27.00 -11.56 -2.96
CA TYR A 487 -25.64 -11.10 -3.19
C TYR A 487 -25.31 -10.12 -2.07
N ILE A 488 -24.26 -10.37 -1.31
CA ILE A 488 -23.78 -9.52 -0.22
C ILE A 488 -22.45 -8.93 -0.69
N TYR A 489 -22.36 -7.61 -0.70
CA TYR A 489 -21.15 -6.86 -1.03
C TYR A 489 -20.76 -6.01 0.16
N ASP A 490 -19.45 -5.94 0.40
CA ASP A 490 -18.84 -5.38 1.59
C ASP A 490 -19.31 -6.07 2.88
N PHE A 491 -18.41 -6.81 3.54
CA PHE A 491 -18.74 -7.50 4.79
C PHE A 491 -18.73 -6.56 6.00
N GLY A 492 -18.17 -5.34 5.87
CA GLY A 492 -18.34 -4.26 6.82
C GLY A 492 -19.75 -3.72 6.75
N ASP A 493 -20.08 -3.03 5.64
CA ASP A 493 -21.39 -2.36 5.47
C ASP A 493 -22.55 -3.32 5.20
N SER A 494 -22.26 -4.57 4.84
CA SER A 494 -23.22 -5.67 4.66
C SER A 494 -24.32 -5.36 3.63
N TRP A 495 -23.95 -4.83 2.46
CA TRP A 495 -24.90 -4.48 1.40
C TRP A 495 -25.57 -5.73 0.80
N ALA A 496 -26.76 -6.05 1.31
CA ALA A 496 -27.53 -7.19 0.87
C ALA A 496 -28.41 -6.86 -0.34
N HIS A 497 -28.30 -7.65 -1.41
CA HIS A 497 -29.10 -7.55 -2.61
C HIS A 497 -29.94 -8.80 -2.78
N ALA A 498 -31.21 -8.62 -3.13
CA ALA A 498 -32.03 -9.69 -3.66
C ALA A 498 -31.94 -9.71 -5.19
N ILE A 499 -31.38 -10.77 -5.75
CA ILE A 499 -31.34 -11.01 -7.20
C ILE A 499 -32.44 -12.02 -7.55
N THR A 500 -33.39 -11.61 -8.38
CA THR A 500 -34.50 -12.45 -8.85
C THR A 500 -34.41 -12.66 -10.36
N ILE A 501 -34.34 -13.93 -10.78
CA ILE A 501 -34.45 -14.33 -12.18
C ILE A 501 -35.93 -14.26 -12.56
N GLU A 502 -36.35 -13.23 -13.32
CA GLU A 502 -37.74 -12.98 -13.69
C GLU A 502 -38.20 -13.81 -14.89
N THR A 503 -37.32 -13.99 -15.88
CA THR A 503 -37.62 -14.71 -17.13
C THR A 503 -36.32 -15.17 -17.79
N THR A 504 -36.35 -16.39 -18.34
CA THR A 504 -35.34 -16.93 -19.26
C THR A 504 -35.89 -16.84 -20.68
N GLY A 505 -35.18 -16.20 -21.60
CA GLY A 505 -35.69 -15.95 -22.97
C GLY A 505 -34.66 -16.20 -24.07
N GLU A 506 -35.16 -16.34 -25.30
CA GLU A 506 -34.32 -16.27 -26.50
C GLU A 506 -33.75 -14.84 -26.63
N PRO A 507 -32.45 -14.68 -26.89
CA PRO A 507 -31.85 -13.38 -27.10
C PRO A 507 -32.44 -12.70 -28.34
N ASP A 508 -32.62 -11.37 -28.26
CA ASP A 508 -32.93 -10.59 -29.45
C ASP A 508 -31.67 -10.55 -30.33
N PRO A 509 -31.69 -11.11 -31.56
CA PRO A 509 -30.50 -11.20 -32.40
C PRO A 509 -29.88 -9.84 -32.75
N ALA A 510 -30.66 -8.76 -32.67
CA ALA A 510 -30.23 -7.40 -32.95
C ALA A 510 -29.77 -6.62 -31.69
N ALA A 511 -29.98 -7.18 -30.50
CA ALA A 511 -29.55 -6.56 -29.24
C ALA A 511 -28.09 -6.90 -28.91
N ILE A 512 -27.51 -6.11 -28.00
CA ILE A 512 -26.18 -6.31 -27.42
C ILE A 512 -26.35 -6.47 -25.91
N TYR A 513 -25.63 -7.40 -25.30
CA TYR A 513 -25.74 -7.76 -23.87
C TYR A 513 -24.38 -7.56 -23.16
N PRO A 514 -24.36 -7.25 -21.85
CA PRO A 514 -25.51 -7.00 -20.99
C PRO A 514 -26.23 -5.70 -21.36
N ARG A 515 -27.49 -5.55 -20.91
CA ARG A 515 -28.24 -4.30 -21.05
C ARG A 515 -29.16 -4.07 -19.86
N CYS A 516 -29.28 -2.83 -19.42
CA CYS A 516 -30.30 -2.42 -18.48
C CYS A 516 -31.59 -2.14 -19.24
N LEU A 517 -32.72 -2.63 -18.70
CA LEU A 517 -34.04 -2.38 -19.25
C LEU A 517 -34.77 -1.28 -18.49
N ASP A 518 -34.54 -1.21 -17.18
CA ASP A 518 -35.27 -0.35 -16.24
C ASP A 518 -34.54 -0.32 -14.88
N GLY A 519 -34.87 0.64 -14.03
CA GLY A 519 -34.34 0.74 -12.68
C GLY A 519 -34.74 2.05 -12.00
N ALA A 520 -34.44 2.17 -10.71
CA ALA A 520 -34.68 3.40 -9.97
C ALA A 520 -33.69 3.55 -8.82
N GLY A 521 -33.42 4.81 -8.47
CA GLY A 521 -32.59 5.20 -7.33
C GLY A 521 -31.09 5.08 -7.60
N LYS A 522 -30.32 6.08 -7.18
CA LYS A 522 -28.86 6.03 -7.14
C LYS A 522 -28.45 5.11 -6.00
N CYS A 523 -27.43 4.28 -6.21
CA CYS A 523 -26.95 3.42 -5.12
C CYS A 523 -26.23 4.25 -4.06
N PRO A 524 -26.17 3.75 -2.81
CA PRO A 524 -25.39 4.39 -1.76
C PRO A 524 -23.92 4.54 -2.20
N PRO A 525 -23.24 5.64 -1.83
CA PRO A 525 -21.79 5.76 -2.00
C PRO A 525 -21.02 4.64 -1.30
N GLU A 526 -19.81 4.35 -1.75
CA GLU A 526 -18.90 3.43 -1.05
C GLU A 526 -18.61 3.97 0.38
N ASP A 527 -18.40 3.05 1.31
CA ASP A 527 -18.06 3.33 2.71
C ASP A 527 -19.01 4.29 3.46
N CYS A 528 -20.27 4.40 3.01
CA CYS A 528 -21.25 5.28 3.67
C CYS A 528 -21.87 4.69 4.95
N GLY A 529 -21.40 3.53 5.44
CA GLY A 529 -21.80 2.95 6.72
C GLY A 529 -23.06 2.09 6.62
N GLY A 530 -23.22 1.36 5.51
CA GLY A 530 -24.33 0.44 5.29
C GLY A 530 -25.69 1.14 5.20
N ILE A 531 -26.76 0.35 5.30
CA ILE A 531 -28.13 0.85 5.04
C ILE A 531 -28.55 1.97 6.01
N TRP A 532 -27.96 2.01 7.20
CA TRP A 532 -28.23 3.02 8.21
C TRP A 532 -27.56 4.35 7.87
N GLY A 533 -26.26 4.35 7.54
CA GLY A 533 -25.57 5.57 7.11
C GLY A 533 -26.14 6.13 5.81
N TYR A 534 -26.61 5.27 4.90
CA TYR A 534 -27.37 5.73 3.73
C TYR A 534 -28.70 6.39 4.10
N SER A 535 -29.44 5.87 5.09
CA SER A 535 -30.68 6.50 5.56
C SER A 535 -30.42 7.88 6.19
N GLU A 536 -29.34 8.01 6.94
CA GLU A 536 -28.91 9.29 7.54
C GLU A 536 -28.53 10.31 6.45
N LEU A 537 -27.85 9.87 5.39
CA LEU A 537 -27.56 10.69 4.22
C LEU A 537 -28.85 11.21 3.54
N LEU A 538 -29.86 10.34 3.37
CA LEU A 538 -31.15 10.73 2.80
C LEU A 538 -31.90 11.76 3.68
N ASP A 539 -31.89 11.55 4.99
CA ASP A 539 -32.50 12.47 5.95
C ASP A 539 -31.83 13.85 5.88
N ALA A 540 -30.49 13.87 5.84
CA ALA A 540 -29.68 15.08 5.70
C ALA A 540 -30.01 15.86 4.41
N ILE A 541 -30.17 15.18 3.28
CA ILE A 541 -30.56 15.78 1.99
C ILE A 541 -31.97 16.39 2.04
N SER A 542 -32.89 15.77 2.79
CA SER A 542 -34.30 16.17 2.83
C SER A 542 -34.59 17.40 3.70
N GLU A 543 -33.77 17.64 4.73
CA GLU A 543 -33.86 18.80 5.64
C GLU A 543 -32.50 19.55 5.75
N PRO A 544 -32.04 20.24 4.69
CA PRO A 544 -30.75 20.93 4.68
C PRO A 544 -30.80 22.18 5.57
N SER A 545 -30.60 22.00 6.88
CA SER A 545 -30.53 23.10 7.84
C SER A 545 -29.50 22.86 8.94
N GLY A 546 -28.22 22.79 8.55
CA GLY A 546 -27.06 22.73 9.43
C GLY A 546 -25.74 22.76 8.65
N SER A 547 -24.64 23.22 9.26
CA SER A 547 -23.29 23.20 8.64
C SER A 547 -22.76 21.77 8.47
N GLU A 548 -23.17 20.86 9.35
CA GLU A 548 -22.78 19.44 9.38
C GLU A 548 -23.32 18.64 8.17
N VAL A 549 -24.53 18.97 7.71
CA VAL A 549 -25.11 18.39 6.48
C VAL A 549 -24.35 18.86 5.24
N GLN A 550 -23.83 20.10 5.25
CA GLN A 550 -23.07 20.66 4.14
C GLN A 550 -21.66 20.04 4.04
N GLU A 551 -20.99 19.84 5.18
CA GLU A 551 -19.69 19.15 5.26
C GLU A 551 -19.81 17.67 4.86
N ARG A 552 -20.89 16.99 5.27
CA ARG A 552 -21.16 15.60 4.85
C ARG A 552 -21.41 15.48 3.34
N LEU A 553 -22.18 16.39 2.74
CA LEU A 553 -22.36 16.41 1.29
C LEU A 553 -21.05 16.70 0.56
N GLU A 554 -20.20 17.58 1.08
CA GLU A 554 -18.86 17.83 0.53
C GLU A 554 -17.96 16.58 0.60
N TRP A 555 -18.05 15.77 1.67
CA TRP A 555 -17.30 14.53 1.82
C TRP A 555 -17.67 13.46 0.76
N PHE A 556 -18.94 13.37 0.38
CA PHE A 556 -19.42 12.44 -0.66
C PHE A 556 -19.38 13.03 -2.10
N GLY A 557 -18.64 14.12 -2.32
CA GLY A 557 -18.42 14.70 -3.65
C GLY A 557 -19.46 15.76 -4.09
N GLY A 558 -20.23 16.32 -3.17
CA GLY A 558 -21.13 17.45 -3.41
C GLY A 558 -22.60 17.07 -3.59
N GLU A 559 -23.19 17.39 -4.76
CA GLU A 559 -24.62 17.15 -5.02
C GLU A 559 -24.91 15.65 -5.23
N PHE A 560 -25.59 15.01 -4.27
CA PHE A 560 -26.10 13.63 -4.38
C PHE A 560 -27.63 13.64 -4.55
N ASP A 561 -28.13 13.23 -5.72
CA ASP A 561 -29.57 13.00 -5.95
C ASP A 561 -29.89 11.50 -5.81
N PRO A 562 -30.54 11.07 -4.71
CA PRO A 562 -30.86 9.66 -4.49
C PRO A 562 -31.86 9.09 -5.50
N MET A 563 -32.58 9.93 -6.24
CA MET A 563 -33.54 9.50 -7.27
C MET A 563 -32.90 9.35 -8.65
N GLU A 564 -31.66 9.80 -8.83
CA GLU A 564 -30.95 9.79 -10.09
C GLU A 564 -30.67 8.36 -10.57
N PHE A 565 -31.09 8.04 -11.79
CA PHE A 565 -30.74 6.79 -12.45
C PHE A 565 -30.95 6.89 -13.97
N ASP A 566 -29.93 6.53 -14.76
CA ASP A 566 -30.03 6.45 -16.22
C ASP A 566 -29.75 5.02 -16.73
N VAL A 567 -30.70 4.48 -17.49
CA VAL A 567 -30.65 3.13 -18.06
C VAL A 567 -29.52 2.98 -19.10
N THR A 568 -29.21 4.05 -19.84
CA THR A 568 -28.17 4.07 -20.88
C THR A 568 -26.79 4.07 -20.26
N GLU A 569 -26.58 4.88 -19.21
CA GLU A 569 -25.33 4.90 -18.43
C GLU A 569 -25.09 3.55 -17.75
N CYS A 570 -26.09 3.01 -17.06
CA CYS A 570 -26.02 1.67 -16.46
C CYS A 570 -25.68 0.58 -17.50
N THR A 571 -26.31 0.64 -18.68
CA THR A 571 -25.99 -0.28 -19.79
C THR A 571 -24.56 -0.14 -20.27
N SER A 572 -24.06 1.09 -20.38
CA SER A 572 -22.70 1.37 -20.85
C SER A 572 -21.66 0.92 -19.83
N ALA A 573 -21.89 1.19 -18.54
CA ALA A 573 -21.04 0.74 -17.44
C ALA A 573 -20.89 -0.78 -17.41
N MET A 574 -21.99 -1.54 -17.49
CA MET A 574 -21.91 -3.01 -17.52
C MET A 574 -21.20 -3.55 -18.76
N ARG A 575 -21.35 -2.88 -19.92
CA ARG A 575 -20.73 -3.33 -21.17
C ARG A 575 -19.23 -3.05 -21.22
N SER A 576 -18.74 -2.08 -20.45
CA SER A 576 -17.31 -1.79 -20.35
C SER A 576 -16.50 -3.00 -19.85
N LEU A 577 -17.11 -3.90 -19.07
CA LEU A 577 -16.49 -5.16 -18.63
C LEU A 577 -16.15 -6.12 -19.77
N PHE A 578 -16.88 -6.00 -20.88
CA PHE A 578 -16.72 -6.85 -22.07
C PHE A 578 -15.92 -6.15 -23.17
N GLU A 579 -15.31 -5.02 -22.84
CA GLU A 579 -14.28 -4.38 -23.67
C GLU A 579 -12.99 -5.18 -23.49
N ASN A 580 -12.43 -5.69 -24.59
CA ASN A 580 -11.02 -6.08 -24.60
C ASN A 580 -10.22 -4.91 -24.02
N THR A 581 -9.42 -5.19 -23.01
CA THR A 581 -8.68 -4.23 -22.19
C THR A 581 -8.15 -3.02 -22.97
N SER A 582 -8.61 -1.84 -22.54
CA SER A 582 -8.16 -0.44 -22.76
C SER A 582 -8.55 0.32 -24.06
N PRO A 583 -8.87 1.65 -23.97
CA PRO A 583 -8.25 2.59 -23.02
C PRO A 583 -9.18 3.38 -22.10
N ALA A 584 -8.69 3.55 -20.87
CA ALA A 584 -8.93 4.71 -19.99
C ALA A 584 -8.85 6.03 -20.78
N PHE A 585 -9.51 7.06 -20.23
CA PHE A 585 -9.46 8.46 -20.65
C PHE A 585 -8.22 8.84 -21.50
N GLN A 586 -8.38 8.91 -22.82
CA GLN A 586 -7.42 9.55 -23.71
C GLN A 586 -8.03 10.87 -24.18
N PRO A 587 -7.57 12.02 -23.67
CA PRO A 587 -7.83 13.28 -24.36
C PRO A 587 -7.41 13.13 -25.82
N GLU A 588 -8.26 13.55 -26.75
CA GLU A 588 -7.96 13.46 -28.19
C GLU A 588 -6.70 14.27 -28.58
N ASP A 589 -6.26 15.20 -27.72
CA ASP A 589 -5.08 16.03 -27.90
C ASP A 589 -4.21 16.08 -26.63
N PHE A 590 -2.90 15.88 -26.79
CA PHE A 590 -1.90 16.05 -25.73
C PHE A 590 -1.74 17.53 -25.35
N ASP A 591 -2.00 17.87 -24.09
CA ASP A 591 -1.71 19.19 -23.51
C ASP A 591 -0.52 19.12 -22.54
N ILE A 592 0.56 19.83 -22.87
CA ILE A 592 1.76 19.96 -22.04
C ILE A 592 1.50 20.70 -20.71
N HIS A 593 0.43 21.49 -20.64
CA HIS A 593 0.01 22.27 -19.47
C HIS A 593 -1.15 21.64 -18.70
N ALA A 594 -1.50 20.39 -19.01
CA ALA A 594 -2.53 19.66 -18.30
C ALA A 594 -2.29 19.67 -16.78
N GLU A 595 -3.36 19.85 -16.02
CA GLU A 595 -3.34 19.75 -14.56
C GLU A 595 -3.17 18.27 -14.20
N LEU A 596 -1.97 17.90 -13.75
CA LEU A 596 -1.64 16.52 -13.32
C LEU A 596 -2.15 16.21 -11.91
N PHE A 597 -2.42 17.26 -11.15
CA PHE A 597 -2.89 17.20 -9.78
C PHE A 597 -4.29 17.78 -9.72
N ASP A 598 -5.15 17.19 -8.90
CA ASP A 598 -6.48 17.72 -8.64
C ASP A 598 -6.45 18.92 -7.68
N GLU A 599 -7.64 19.40 -7.30
CA GLU A 599 -7.80 20.52 -6.39
C GLU A 599 -7.30 20.25 -4.95
N HIS A 600 -7.15 18.98 -4.58
CA HIS A 600 -6.60 18.50 -3.31
C HIS A 600 -5.09 18.23 -3.37
N ASN A 601 -4.47 18.45 -4.54
CA ASN A 601 -3.05 18.20 -4.82
C ASN A 601 -2.71 16.70 -4.80
N GLU A 602 -3.68 15.84 -5.10
CA GLU A 602 -3.47 14.41 -5.34
C GLU A 602 -3.20 14.16 -6.83
N LEU A 603 -2.31 13.20 -7.09
CA LEU A 603 -1.89 12.87 -8.45
C LEU A 603 -2.89 11.90 -9.07
N ASN A 604 -3.47 12.25 -10.22
CA ASN A 604 -4.16 11.25 -11.02
C ASN A 604 -3.12 10.34 -11.69
N VAL A 605 -2.92 9.16 -11.12
CA VAL A 605 -1.83 8.24 -11.52
C VAL A 605 -1.99 7.78 -12.96
N GLU A 606 -3.18 7.31 -13.35
CA GLU A 606 -3.44 6.81 -14.71
C GLU A 606 -3.26 7.92 -15.78
N PHE A 607 -3.77 9.12 -15.50
CA PHE A 607 -3.61 10.26 -16.39
C PHE A 607 -2.16 10.72 -16.49
N PHE A 608 -1.43 10.73 -15.38
CA PHE A 608 -0.01 11.09 -15.35
C PHE A 608 0.84 10.10 -16.16
N GLU A 609 0.59 8.79 -16.03
CA GLU A 609 1.29 7.77 -16.81
C GLU A 609 1.07 7.96 -18.31
N TRP A 610 -0.19 8.13 -18.73
CA TRP A 610 -0.51 8.44 -20.13
C TRP A 610 0.18 9.73 -20.61
N TRP A 611 0.10 10.81 -19.81
CA TRP A 611 0.68 12.11 -20.14
C TRP A 611 2.21 12.03 -20.30
N ARG A 612 2.89 11.34 -19.39
CA ARG A 612 4.34 11.12 -19.41
C ARG A 612 4.76 10.32 -20.64
N ASP A 613 4.01 9.28 -20.98
CA ASP A 613 4.29 8.42 -22.13
C ASP A 613 4.15 9.21 -23.43
N GLN A 614 3.11 10.04 -23.55
CA GLN A 614 2.91 10.95 -24.68
C GLN A 614 4.03 12.00 -24.80
N LEU A 615 4.48 12.58 -23.67
CA LEU A 615 5.59 13.52 -23.65
C LEU A 615 6.90 12.87 -24.10
N SER A 616 7.15 11.64 -23.63
CA SER A 616 8.34 10.86 -23.98
C SER A 616 8.35 10.50 -25.47
N GLU A 617 7.24 10.02 -26.02
CA GLU A 617 7.12 9.70 -27.45
C GLU A 617 7.38 10.93 -28.35
N LYS A 618 6.86 12.10 -27.96
CA LYS A 618 7.11 13.36 -28.69
C LYS A 618 8.57 13.78 -28.62
N PHE A 619 9.25 13.55 -27.50
CA PHE A 619 10.69 13.81 -27.39
C PHE A 619 11.51 12.83 -28.25
N GLU A 620 11.22 11.53 -28.19
CA GLU A 620 11.94 10.49 -28.95
C GLU A 620 11.81 10.65 -30.46
N THR A 621 10.73 11.29 -30.93
CA THR A 621 10.50 11.62 -32.35
C THR A 621 11.00 13.02 -32.75
N SER A 622 11.68 13.73 -31.85
CA SER A 622 12.14 15.10 -32.06
C SER A 622 13.51 15.19 -32.76
N PRO A 623 13.79 16.29 -33.48
CA PRO A 623 15.12 16.54 -34.05
C PRO A 623 16.24 16.63 -33.00
N GLU A 624 15.91 17.01 -31.76
CA GLU A 624 16.85 17.07 -30.65
C GLU A 624 17.30 15.67 -30.22
N PHE A 625 16.39 14.70 -30.22
CA PHE A 625 16.71 13.30 -29.93
C PHE A 625 17.53 12.67 -31.05
N ASP A 626 17.21 12.95 -32.32
CA ASP A 626 17.97 12.49 -33.50
C ASP A 626 19.44 12.97 -33.52
N GLN A 627 19.74 14.07 -32.82
CA GLN A 627 21.09 14.64 -32.73
C GLN A 627 21.91 14.11 -31.57
N LEU A 628 21.31 13.29 -30.69
CA LEU A 628 22.04 12.65 -29.61
C LEU A 628 23.08 11.66 -30.18
N PRO A 629 24.26 11.53 -29.56
CA PRO A 629 25.25 10.52 -29.96
C PRO A 629 24.65 9.10 -29.99
N ASP A 630 25.27 8.17 -30.71
CA ASP A 630 24.84 6.77 -30.63
C ASP A 630 24.98 6.24 -29.18
N GLY A 631 23.87 5.75 -28.61
CA GLY A 631 23.80 5.31 -27.22
C GLY A 631 22.38 4.92 -26.80
N GLU A 632 22.27 4.35 -25.60
CA GLU A 632 21.03 3.99 -24.92
C GLU A 632 20.53 5.18 -24.09
N TYR A 633 19.26 5.54 -24.27
CA TYR A 633 18.61 6.73 -23.71
C TYR A 633 17.29 6.32 -23.02
N GLY A 634 16.81 7.13 -22.08
CA GLY A 634 15.61 6.83 -21.29
C GLY A 634 15.55 7.56 -19.94
N ILE A 635 16.55 8.39 -19.62
CA ILE A 635 16.55 9.12 -18.35
C ILE A 635 15.41 10.15 -18.28
N VAL A 636 14.88 10.62 -19.42
CA VAL A 636 13.79 11.60 -19.45
C VAL A 636 12.51 11.07 -18.81
N HIS A 637 12.19 9.80 -19.01
CA HIS A 637 11.04 9.16 -18.37
C HIS A 637 11.20 9.15 -16.85
N ILE A 638 12.32 8.60 -16.37
CA ILE A 638 12.66 8.53 -14.93
C ILE A 638 12.73 9.93 -14.31
N PHE A 639 13.31 10.89 -15.04
CA PHE A 639 13.41 12.28 -14.61
C PHE A 639 12.03 12.89 -14.44
N THR A 640 11.11 12.63 -15.37
CA THR A 640 9.73 13.12 -15.31
C THR A 640 8.99 12.54 -14.10
N ASP A 641 9.14 11.24 -13.83
CA ASP A 641 8.61 10.58 -12.63
C ASP A 641 9.16 11.22 -11.35
N LEU A 642 10.48 11.43 -11.28
CA LEU A 642 11.11 12.05 -10.11
C LEU A 642 10.63 13.49 -9.89
N CYS A 643 10.38 14.26 -10.94
CA CYS A 643 9.82 15.60 -10.81
C CYS A 643 8.41 15.58 -10.20
N VAL A 644 7.53 14.75 -10.76
CA VAL A 644 6.12 14.75 -10.35
C VAL A 644 5.95 14.10 -8.98
N SER A 645 6.51 12.90 -8.76
CA SER A 645 6.32 12.15 -7.51
C SER A 645 7.04 12.73 -6.30
N TYR A 646 8.17 13.43 -6.48
CA TYR A 646 8.97 13.93 -5.34
C TYR A 646 8.97 15.45 -5.19
N LEU A 647 8.79 16.20 -6.27
CA LEU A 647 8.73 17.66 -6.19
C LEU A 647 7.30 18.19 -6.26
N GLY A 648 6.34 17.37 -6.72
CA GLY A 648 4.98 17.82 -7.01
C GLY A 648 4.94 18.82 -8.16
N GLU A 649 5.92 18.76 -9.07
CA GLU A 649 6.08 19.73 -10.17
C GLU A 649 6.36 18.97 -11.47
N SER A 650 5.76 19.44 -12.57
CA SER A 650 6.03 18.92 -13.92
C SER A 650 7.37 19.45 -14.46
N PRO A 651 8.08 18.71 -15.35
CA PRO A 651 9.25 19.21 -16.06
C PRO A 651 9.06 20.56 -16.77
N VAL A 652 7.81 20.92 -17.06
CA VAL A 652 7.37 22.16 -17.71
C VAL A 652 7.54 23.38 -16.83
N GLN A 653 7.45 23.22 -15.50
CA GLN A 653 7.45 24.31 -14.52
C GLN A 653 8.72 24.36 -13.65
N LEU A 654 9.71 23.50 -13.95
CA LEU A 654 10.93 23.39 -13.16
C LEU A 654 11.72 24.70 -13.09
N SER A 655 12.19 25.04 -11.89
CA SER A 655 13.25 26.02 -11.71
C SER A 655 14.63 25.36 -11.74
N LYS A 656 15.68 26.18 -11.92
CA LYS A 656 17.08 25.70 -11.84
C LYS A 656 17.36 24.95 -10.53
N ALA A 657 16.81 25.41 -9.41
CA ALA A 657 17.03 24.78 -8.11
C ALA A 657 16.35 23.40 -8.01
N GLU A 658 15.17 23.23 -8.61
CA GLU A 658 14.51 21.91 -8.68
C GLU A 658 15.23 20.97 -9.64
N LEU A 659 15.68 21.46 -10.81
CA LEU A 659 16.52 20.68 -11.72
C LEU A 659 17.80 20.18 -11.01
N GLU A 660 18.49 21.06 -10.28
CA GLU A 660 19.69 20.67 -9.51
C GLU A 660 19.36 19.65 -8.41
N GLN A 661 18.19 19.75 -7.77
CA GLN A 661 17.75 18.79 -6.74
C GLN A 661 17.48 17.41 -7.35
N VAL A 662 16.76 17.32 -8.47
CA VAL A 662 16.54 16.03 -9.14
C VAL A 662 17.88 15.44 -9.59
N LEU A 663 18.69 16.25 -10.26
CA LEU A 663 19.92 15.79 -10.89
C LEU A 663 21.03 15.44 -9.88
N PHE A 664 21.23 16.22 -8.83
CA PHE A 664 22.36 16.04 -7.90
C PHE A 664 21.98 15.37 -6.57
N GLU A 665 20.68 15.22 -6.27
CA GLU A 665 20.23 14.58 -5.03
C GLU A 665 19.35 13.35 -5.32
N LEU A 666 18.24 13.49 -6.06
CA LEU A 666 17.30 12.37 -6.24
C LEU A 666 17.84 11.28 -7.16
N VAL A 667 18.40 11.63 -8.32
CA VAL A 667 18.95 10.64 -9.27
C VAL A 667 20.14 9.88 -8.64
N PRO A 668 21.14 10.53 -8.02
CA PRO A 668 22.20 9.82 -7.31
C PRO A 668 21.69 8.96 -6.15
N ARG A 669 20.60 9.35 -5.49
CA ARG A 669 20.03 8.61 -4.36
C ARG A 669 19.21 7.39 -4.78
N LYS A 670 18.45 7.48 -5.88
CA LYS A 670 17.40 6.50 -6.21
C LYS A 670 17.61 5.75 -7.53
N VAL A 671 18.43 6.25 -8.45
CA VAL A 671 18.57 5.66 -9.79
C VAL A 671 19.89 4.91 -9.93
N MET A 672 19.83 3.72 -10.53
CA MET A 672 20.97 2.85 -10.82
C MET A 672 21.72 3.29 -12.07
N LEU A 673 22.40 4.43 -11.96
CA LEU A 673 23.17 5.04 -13.07
C LEU A 673 24.65 5.08 -12.72
N ALA A 674 25.52 4.62 -13.62
CA ALA A 674 26.95 4.64 -13.40
C ALA A 674 27.54 6.04 -13.65
N PRO A 675 28.62 6.45 -12.95
CA PRO A 675 29.28 7.73 -13.20
C PRO A 675 29.74 7.93 -14.65
N ALA A 676 30.04 6.85 -15.38
CA ALA A 676 30.44 6.90 -16.78
C ALA A 676 29.30 7.34 -17.72
N ASP A 677 28.04 7.17 -17.30
CA ASP A 677 26.86 7.52 -18.09
C ASP A 677 26.45 8.99 -17.92
N SER A 678 27.10 9.73 -17.00
CA SER A 678 26.78 11.12 -16.70
C SER A 678 26.76 12.00 -17.94
N GLY A 679 27.73 11.84 -18.85
CA GLY A 679 27.82 12.63 -20.08
C GLY A 679 26.65 12.38 -21.02
N ARG A 680 26.21 11.12 -21.12
CA ARG A 680 25.05 10.75 -21.93
C ARG A 680 23.75 11.28 -21.32
N THR A 681 23.57 11.12 -20.02
CA THR A 681 22.40 11.62 -19.28
C THR A 681 22.26 13.14 -19.35
N ILE A 682 23.35 13.89 -19.14
CA ILE A 682 23.32 15.35 -19.28
C ILE A 682 23.01 15.76 -20.71
N SER A 683 23.54 15.05 -21.70
CA SER A 683 23.25 15.33 -23.11
C SER A 683 21.77 15.06 -23.45
N GLU A 684 21.19 13.97 -22.94
CA GLU A 684 19.78 13.63 -23.13
C GLU A 684 18.85 14.65 -22.47
N LEU A 685 19.08 14.98 -21.19
CA LEU A 685 18.29 16.00 -20.48
C LEU A 685 18.41 17.37 -21.16
N LYS A 686 19.59 17.72 -21.67
CA LYS A 686 19.78 18.96 -22.41
C LYS A 686 18.99 18.98 -23.71
N ALA A 687 19.03 17.89 -24.47
CA ALA A 687 18.23 17.73 -25.67
C ALA A 687 16.72 17.82 -25.35
N PHE A 688 16.28 17.20 -24.25
CA PHE A 688 14.90 17.27 -23.78
C PHE A 688 14.45 18.69 -23.46
N PHE A 689 15.24 19.47 -22.70
CA PHE A 689 14.90 20.86 -22.41
C PHE A 689 14.98 21.76 -23.66
N CYS A 690 15.86 21.47 -24.62
CA CYS A 690 15.86 22.14 -25.92
C CYS A 690 14.59 21.82 -26.74
N PHE A 691 14.15 20.56 -26.73
CA PHE A 691 12.89 20.12 -27.33
C PHE A 691 11.70 20.84 -26.70
N LEU A 692 11.62 20.87 -25.37
CA LEU A 692 10.57 21.59 -24.63
C LEU A 692 10.53 23.08 -24.99
N HIS A 693 11.69 23.70 -25.15
CA HIS A 693 11.79 25.09 -25.58
C HIS A 693 11.30 25.31 -27.02
N ARG A 694 11.64 24.41 -27.95
CA ARG A 694 11.28 24.53 -29.37
C ARG A 694 9.82 24.17 -29.64
N GLU A 695 9.36 23.04 -29.12
CA GLU A 695 8.05 22.45 -29.44
C GLU A 695 6.92 23.20 -28.71
N PHE A 696 7.15 23.63 -27.48
CA PHE A 696 6.12 24.20 -26.61
C PHE A 696 6.37 25.68 -26.21
N ASP A 697 7.35 26.37 -26.81
CA ASP A 697 7.75 27.77 -26.50
C ASP A 697 8.08 28.01 -25.00
N LEU A 698 8.56 26.97 -24.30
CA LEU A 698 8.91 27.05 -22.87
C LEU A 698 10.25 27.76 -22.68
N LYS A 699 10.21 29.07 -22.42
CA LYS A 699 11.42 29.91 -22.32
C LYS A 699 12.34 29.54 -21.17
N ASP A 700 11.78 29.06 -20.06
CA ASP A 700 12.58 28.62 -18.92
C ASP A 700 13.29 27.30 -19.19
N ALA A 701 12.72 26.42 -20.02
CA ALA A 701 13.39 25.20 -20.48
C ALA A 701 14.70 25.51 -21.23
N GLY A 702 14.72 26.54 -22.07
CA GLY A 702 15.94 27.01 -22.74
C GLY A 702 17.06 27.40 -21.75
N ARG A 703 16.71 28.07 -20.64
CA ARG A 703 17.67 28.44 -19.59
C ARG A 703 18.16 27.23 -18.79
N LEU A 704 17.29 26.24 -18.57
CA LEU A 704 17.66 24.99 -17.91
C LEU A 704 18.62 24.17 -18.77
N ALA A 705 18.40 24.12 -20.09
CA ALA A 705 19.31 23.49 -21.03
C ALA A 705 20.72 24.11 -21.01
N GLU A 706 20.82 25.43 -20.81
CA GLU A 706 22.12 26.12 -20.64
C GLU A 706 22.84 25.72 -19.34
N CYS A 707 22.10 25.34 -18.28
CA CYS A 707 22.66 24.89 -17.01
C CYS A 707 23.23 23.46 -17.07
N LEU A 708 22.84 22.68 -18.08
CA LEU A 708 23.32 21.33 -18.34
C LEU A 708 24.61 21.39 -19.20
N ASP A 709 25.66 21.94 -18.59
CA ASP A 709 26.98 22.10 -19.19
C ASP A 709 27.99 21.06 -18.71
N GLN A 710 29.24 21.19 -19.17
CA GLN A 710 30.32 20.27 -18.79
C GLN A 710 30.68 20.35 -17.29
N ALA A 711 30.37 21.45 -16.60
CA ALA A 711 30.55 21.54 -15.16
C ALA A 711 29.45 20.78 -14.41
N ALA A 712 28.20 20.86 -14.88
CA ALA A 712 27.09 20.04 -14.39
C ALA A 712 27.37 18.55 -14.58
N GLU A 713 27.89 18.14 -15.74
CA GLU A 713 28.30 16.75 -16.00
C GLU A 713 29.35 16.25 -15.00
N ARG A 714 30.42 17.03 -14.79
CA ARG A 714 31.47 16.65 -13.82
C ARG A 714 30.94 16.55 -12.39
N ARG A 715 30.05 17.47 -11.99
CA ARG A 715 29.39 17.42 -10.68
C ARG A 715 28.50 16.19 -10.59
N PHE A 716 27.72 15.91 -11.62
CA PHE A 716 26.78 14.78 -11.65
C PHE A 716 27.52 13.45 -11.56
N ALA A 717 28.59 13.25 -12.34
CA ALA A 717 29.45 12.08 -12.26
C ALA A 717 29.99 11.86 -10.82
N LYS A 718 30.39 12.95 -10.16
CA LYS A 718 30.89 12.90 -8.78
C LYS A 718 29.80 12.46 -7.81
N GLU A 719 28.59 13.03 -7.90
CA GLU A 719 27.49 12.67 -7.00
C GLU A 719 26.99 11.23 -7.25
N LEU A 720 26.95 10.78 -8.51
CA LEU A 720 26.61 9.39 -8.86
C LEU A 720 27.58 8.37 -8.27
N GLY A 721 28.87 8.73 -8.18
CA GLY A 721 29.90 7.88 -7.57
C GLY A 721 30.00 8.01 -6.04
N ASN A 722 29.20 8.89 -5.43
CA ASN A 722 29.27 9.13 -4.00
C ASN A 722 28.27 8.24 -3.24
N SER A 723 28.78 7.15 -2.67
CA SER A 723 27.99 6.17 -1.90
C SER A 723 27.30 6.77 -0.68
N SER A 724 27.78 7.89 -0.12
CA SER A 724 27.10 8.57 1.00
C SER A 724 25.75 9.19 0.62
N ASN A 725 25.48 9.35 -0.68
CA ASN A 725 24.23 9.92 -1.18
C ASN A 725 23.19 8.86 -1.56
N PHE A 726 23.53 7.57 -1.47
CA PHE A 726 22.65 6.49 -1.89
C PHE A 726 21.51 6.30 -0.90
N GLY A 727 20.30 6.08 -1.41
CA GLY A 727 19.17 5.63 -0.60
C GLY A 727 19.34 4.17 -0.21
N MET A 728 18.47 3.67 0.69
CA MET A 728 18.55 2.29 1.20
C MET A 728 18.48 1.26 0.07
N GLY A 729 17.50 1.35 -0.84
CA GLY A 729 17.36 0.45 -1.98
C GLY A 729 18.56 0.46 -2.93
N LYS A 730 19.10 1.64 -3.27
CA LYS A 730 20.31 1.74 -4.10
C LYS A 730 21.55 1.19 -3.40
N SER A 731 21.69 1.44 -2.10
CA SER A 731 22.82 0.93 -1.31
C SER A 731 22.81 -0.59 -1.25
N PHE A 732 21.63 -1.18 -1.07
CA PHE A 732 21.41 -2.63 -1.13
C PHE A 732 21.83 -3.22 -2.48
N LEU A 733 21.35 -2.64 -3.59
CA LEU A 733 21.69 -3.11 -4.94
C LEU A 733 23.18 -2.91 -5.29
N MET A 734 23.81 -1.83 -4.83
CA MET A 734 25.25 -1.60 -5.02
C MET A 734 26.10 -2.59 -4.22
N ALA A 735 25.72 -2.87 -2.98
CA ALA A 735 26.43 -3.84 -2.13
C ALA A 735 26.45 -5.23 -2.76
N GLY A 736 25.33 -5.69 -3.32
CA GLY A 736 25.28 -6.99 -3.99
C GLY A 736 26.07 -7.02 -5.30
N ARG A 737 25.99 -5.96 -6.09
CA ARG A 737 26.75 -5.85 -7.34
C ARG A 737 28.26 -5.84 -7.08
N ASP A 738 28.71 -5.08 -6.08
CA ASP A 738 30.12 -5.00 -5.68
C ASP A 738 30.63 -6.32 -5.10
N ALA A 739 29.75 -7.09 -4.45
CA ALA A 739 30.03 -8.44 -3.99
C ALA A 739 30.01 -9.49 -5.13
N GLY A 740 29.78 -9.07 -6.38
CA GLY A 740 29.83 -9.90 -7.58
C GLY A 740 28.53 -10.64 -7.89
N PHE A 741 27.44 -10.29 -7.22
CA PHE A 741 26.12 -10.85 -7.47
C PHE A 741 25.40 -10.12 -8.59
N ASP A 742 24.58 -10.86 -9.31
CA ASP A 742 23.73 -10.30 -10.35
C ASP A 742 22.49 -9.63 -9.72
N MET A 743 22.63 -8.37 -9.37
CA MET A 743 21.53 -7.58 -8.77
C MET A 743 20.47 -7.13 -9.79
N THR A 744 20.47 -7.74 -10.97
CA THR A 744 19.52 -7.46 -12.06
C THR A 744 18.55 -8.61 -12.34
N SER A 745 18.80 -9.79 -11.76
CA SER A 745 17.93 -10.96 -11.79
C SER A 745 17.43 -11.30 -10.39
N LYS A 746 16.23 -11.90 -10.30
CA LYS A 746 15.70 -12.38 -9.02
C LYS A 746 16.64 -13.40 -8.39
N SER A 747 17.15 -14.35 -9.17
CA SER A 747 18.12 -15.35 -8.70
C SER A 747 19.43 -14.77 -8.19
N GLY A 748 19.96 -13.70 -8.79
CA GLY A 748 21.17 -13.03 -8.31
C GLY A 748 20.93 -12.14 -7.09
N ILE A 749 19.75 -11.53 -6.97
CA ILE A 749 19.30 -10.84 -5.74
C ILE A 749 19.13 -11.85 -4.62
N ASP A 750 18.44 -12.96 -4.85
CA ASP A 750 18.24 -14.04 -3.88
C ASP A 750 19.59 -14.62 -3.47
N ALA A 751 20.49 -14.89 -4.42
CA ALA A 751 21.86 -15.35 -4.12
C ALA A 751 22.66 -14.33 -3.30
N PHE A 752 22.49 -13.03 -3.52
CA PHE A 752 23.10 -12.00 -2.69
C PHE A 752 22.50 -11.98 -1.28
N VAL A 753 21.17 -12.03 -1.19
CA VAL A 753 20.42 -12.05 0.07
C VAL A 753 20.82 -13.26 0.92
N GLU A 754 20.95 -14.42 0.28
CA GLU A 754 21.38 -15.67 0.88
C GLU A 754 22.89 -15.71 1.15
N SER A 755 23.69 -14.85 0.50
CA SER A 755 25.14 -14.85 0.63
C SER A 755 25.59 -14.47 2.04
N PRO A 756 26.74 -14.99 2.51
CA PRO A 756 27.36 -14.52 3.75
C PRO A 756 27.71 -13.02 3.73
N PHE A 757 27.76 -12.41 2.54
CA PHE A 757 28.08 -11.00 2.33
C PHE A 757 26.95 -10.06 2.78
N ASN A 758 25.69 -10.47 2.60
CA ASN A 758 24.50 -9.71 3.04
C ASN A 758 24.08 -10.02 4.49
N ARG A 759 24.65 -11.06 5.12
CA ARG A 759 24.39 -11.46 6.53
C ARG A 759 25.18 -10.66 7.58
N LEU A 760 25.82 -9.56 7.19
CA LEU A 760 26.60 -8.71 8.10
C LEU A 760 25.77 -7.50 8.59
N PRO A 761 25.87 -7.13 9.87
CA PRO A 761 25.05 -6.07 10.45
C PRO A 761 25.36 -4.69 9.82
N PRO A 762 24.38 -3.75 9.81
CA PRO A 762 24.59 -2.39 9.29
C PRO A 762 25.79 -1.72 9.97
N GLY A 763 26.84 -1.39 9.21
CA GLY A 763 28.03 -0.69 9.70
C GLY A 763 29.36 -1.45 9.64
N THR A 764 29.43 -2.64 9.04
CA THR A 764 30.70 -3.39 8.92
C THR A 764 31.55 -3.10 7.67
N PHE A 765 31.09 -2.25 6.75
CA PHE A 765 31.88 -1.88 5.57
C PHE A 765 32.53 -0.50 5.75
N SER A 766 33.82 -0.49 6.06
CA SER A 766 34.71 0.57 5.56
C SER A 766 35.05 0.22 4.12
N LEU A 767 34.89 1.17 3.19
CA LEU A 767 35.51 1.08 1.86
C LEU A 767 37.00 0.73 2.03
N PRO A 768 37.64 0.00 1.10
CA PRO A 768 39.08 -0.12 1.09
C PRO A 768 39.67 1.30 1.12
N GLN A 769 40.26 1.68 2.25
CA GLN A 769 41.18 2.79 2.27
C GLN A 769 42.39 2.33 1.49
N ASP A 770 42.60 2.90 0.31
CA ASP A 770 43.93 2.90 -0.28
C ASP A 770 44.89 3.44 0.78
N ASP A 771 45.88 2.62 1.14
CA ASP A 771 46.87 2.89 2.17
C ASP A 771 47.55 4.26 1.90
N PRO A 772 47.37 5.28 2.77
CA PRO A 772 47.92 6.61 2.54
C PRO A 772 49.46 6.66 2.57
N ASP A 773 50.13 5.57 2.93
CA ASP A 773 51.59 5.51 3.03
C ASP A 773 52.32 5.39 1.66
N GLU A 774 51.61 5.26 0.53
CA GLU A 774 52.27 5.14 -0.80
C GLU A 774 52.36 6.42 -1.65
N MET A 775 51.71 7.53 -1.28
CA MET A 775 51.94 8.83 -1.93
C MET A 775 51.92 9.97 -0.90
N GLY A 776 53.12 10.39 -0.46
CA GLY A 776 53.31 11.43 0.55
C GLY A 776 52.71 12.79 0.21
N ILE A 777 51.43 12.98 0.51
CA ILE A 777 50.73 14.25 0.43
C ILE A 777 49.95 14.44 1.73
N ALA A 778 50.38 15.38 2.57
CA ALA A 778 49.71 15.70 3.82
C ALA A 778 48.29 16.26 3.56
N GLU A 779 47.28 15.70 4.23
CA GLU A 779 45.91 16.22 4.18
C GLU A 779 45.80 17.62 4.82
N PRO A 780 45.11 18.58 4.19
CA PRO A 780 44.72 19.81 4.86
C PRO A 780 43.44 19.57 5.68
N VAL A 781 43.49 19.98 6.94
CA VAL A 781 42.32 20.02 7.83
C VAL A 781 41.27 20.97 7.23
N VAL A 782 40.09 20.44 6.91
CA VAL A 782 38.92 21.24 6.52
C VAL A 782 37.96 21.32 7.72
N GLU A 783 37.89 22.48 8.36
CA GLU A 783 36.86 22.76 9.37
C GLU A 783 35.49 22.91 8.70
N THR A 784 34.51 22.18 9.21
CA THR A 784 33.12 22.26 8.78
C THR A 784 32.51 23.60 9.22
N ILE A 785 32.12 24.45 8.26
CA ILE A 785 31.42 25.71 8.56
C ILE A 785 30.00 25.37 9.04
N ARG A 786 29.76 25.45 10.35
CA ARG A 786 28.42 25.41 10.94
C ARG A 786 27.75 26.78 10.80
N ARG A 787 26.59 26.84 10.15
CA ARG A 787 25.74 28.05 10.11
C ARG A 787 24.99 28.22 11.43
N ALA A 788 24.77 29.47 11.82
CA ALA A 788 24.24 29.83 13.14
C ALA A 788 22.70 29.82 13.24
N GLU A 789 21.95 29.66 12.14
CA GLU A 789 20.48 29.75 12.14
C GLU A 789 19.82 28.57 11.40
N PRO A 790 18.63 28.10 11.84
CA PRO A 790 17.88 27.03 11.20
C PRO A 790 17.37 27.45 9.82
N ARG A 791 17.37 26.52 8.87
CA ARG A 791 16.89 26.76 7.51
C ARG A 791 15.37 26.55 7.49
N VAL A 792 14.61 27.57 7.07
CA VAL A 792 13.16 27.45 6.85
C VAL A 792 12.91 26.47 5.70
N GLY A 793 12.07 25.47 5.94
CA GLY A 793 11.69 24.45 4.97
C GLY A 793 10.94 25.07 3.79
N ARG A 794 11.19 24.55 2.59
CA ARG A 794 10.66 25.10 1.34
C ARG A 794 9.13 25.14 1.32
N ASN A 795 8.48 24.19 1.99
CA ASN A 795 7.03 24.05 2.08
C ASN A 795 6.42 24.66 3.36
N ASP A 796 7.24 25.11 4.31
CA ASP A 796 6.78 25.78 5.54
C ASP A 796 6.12 27.11 5.22
N LEU A 797 5.27 27.66 6.09
CA LEU A 797 4.74 29.01 5.92
C LEU A 797 5.88 30.04 5.95
N CYS A 798 5.92 31.00 5.00
CA CYS A 798 7.03 31.97 4.98
C CYS A 798 6.99 32.83 6.26
N PRO A 799 8.15 33.00 6.94
CA PRO A 799 8.30 33.93 8.06
C PRO A 799 7.93 35.40 7.76
N CYS A 800 7.73 35.79 6.49
CA CYS A 800 7.20 37.11 6.09
C CYS A 800 5.80 37.39 6.64
N GLY A 801 5.08 36.36 7.11
CA GLY A 801 3.70 36.49 7.59
C GLY A 801 2.67 36.63 6.45
N SER A 802 3.02 36.24 5.22
CA SER A 802 2.12 36.35 4.06
C SER A 802 1.04 35.28 3.98
N GLY A 803 1.09 34.25 4.83
CA GLY A 803 0.21 33.08 4.76
C GLY A 803 0.53 32.11 3.60
N LYS A 804 1.59 32.35 2.82
CA LYS A 804 2.02 31.48 1.70
C LYS A 804 3.22 30.62 2.10
N LYS A 805 3.35 29.41 1.53
CA LYS A 805 4.54 28.55 1.67
C LYS A 805 5.81 29.33 1.29
N TYR A 806 6.95 29.07 1.95
CA TYR A 806 8.22 29.77 1.81
C TYR A 806 8.66 29.82 0.35
N LYS A 807 8.45 28.72 -0.39
CA LYS A 807 8.68 28.59 -1.84
C LYS A 807 7.87 29.55 -2.72
N LYS A 808 6.70 30.02 -2.27
CA LYS A 808 5.82 30.95 -3.01
C LYS A 808 5.74 32.37 -2.40
N CYS A 809 6.42 32.69 -1.28
CA CYS A 809 6.68 34.07 -0.78
C CYS A 809 8.17 34.42 -0.98
N CYS A 810 8.94 34.39 0.10
CA CYS A 810 10.24 35.02 0.23
C CYS A 810 11.36 34.33 -0.54
N LEU A 811 11.21 33.03 -0.80
CA LEU A 811 12.19 32.28 -1.58
C LEU A 811 12.28 32.76 -3.05
N LYS A 812 11.25 33.47 -3.54
CA LYS A 812 11.27 34.13 -4.86
C LYS A 812 11.93 35.52 -4.82
N GLU A 813 11.84 36.25 -3.72
CA GLU A 813 12.43 37.60 -3.56
C GLU A 813 13.92 37.58 -3.21
N ASP A 814 14.40 36.54 -2.51
CA ASP A 814 15.83 36.36 -2.19
C ASP A 814 16.73 36.21 -3.45
N LYS A 815 16.14 35.98 -4.63
CA LYS A 815 16.85 35.93 -5.92
C LYS A 815 17.24 37.32 -6.47
N GLY A 816 16.77 38.42 -5.88
CA GLY A 816 17.04 39.79 -6.33
C GLY A 816 18.25 40.49 -5.69
N SER A 817 18.87 39.90 -4.66
CA SER A 817 19.87 40.60 -3.82
C SER A 817 21.30 40.05 -3.94
N GLN A 818 21.58 39.24 -4.95
CA GLN A 818 22.96 38.85 -5.31
C GLN A 818 23.18 39.09 -6.81
N LEU A 819 23.34 40.36 -7.17
CA LEU A 819 24.06 40.82 -8.36
C LEU A 819 25.43 41.34 -7.93
#